data_AF-A0A0N5AN79-F1
#
_entry.id   AF-A0A0N5AN79-F1
#
_cell.length_a   1.000
_cell.length_b   1.000
_cell.length_c   1.000
_cell.angle_alpha   90.00
_cell.angle_beta   90.00
_cell.angle_gamma   90.00
#
_symmetry.space_group_name_H-M   'P 1'
#
loop_
_entity.id
_entity.type
_entity.pdbx_description
1 polymer ?
#
loop_
_entity_poly.entity_id
_entity_poly.type
_entity_poly.pdbx_seq_one_letter_code
_entity_poly.pdbx_strand_id
1 'polypeptide(L)'
;MPEIEELLFGVKPDEPTPAEYKEKIRSLHELEQLADFIETENEEPYVAPVAEVHGQMIPARSDQICNAAGGYVFKVSDLTRIRRFLILGTTGGTYYASEKELTMDNVKDIVEIILKGKGLVILKEILEISLAGRAPKQDSTIKRMFIGSNFVQQAPTQAYIDYQNGLQLAALHAIPKVCRIPTHLFMFLKYCKLVSSKTGFAENSTGWGRAMRKAISSWYFNIEPQRLAVLVTKYQNREGYTHRDLFRLCHITPKPSFPECHNYWKYHAEYDFLFSFIAQGLSEKKKRKVTEGITVEEGQKKRKVEAGETDSDKVNEVNSKMKDLLSEKAEMMTPAGEQKQQKEEALKKFVPEDERQKNKKAGVLKQIDEKKLNKQQNLTETKTYKFITAFEELKRATDESAVAEMIRKYGFVHEHIPTCLQKSPVVWGALLNNMPMTAMIRNLGKMASIGLLTAAPENKDHVDKIVAQLTNEKAIKDARIHPVSVLLASSVYKSGHGFRGKLTWEPHPEIIRAIETAFLLSFKNVTPTNKRYCLALDVSGSMDCAISGSNLTCAEASAALSMVLLRTEPEVRTVAFSDQLVELSLSRNSSLDNINEAVSKITMGNTDCALPMLWAAENKLKFDVFIVYTDCETWYGNVHPFQALKDYRRIMDVPDAKLIVMGMTARECSIADPTDAGMLDICGFDSAVPELVRDFVLGNI
;
A
#
# COMPACT_ATOMS: atom_id res chain seq x y z
N MET A 1 -10.62 14.54 -15.20
CA MET A 1 -9.86 15.66 -14.60
C MET A 1 -10.41 16.11 -13.24
N PRO A 2 -11.70 16.47 -13.05
CA PRO A 2 -12.20 17.03 -11.78
C PRO A 2 -12.06 16.05 -10.60
N GLU A 3 -12.33 14.76 -10.85
CA GLU A 3 -12.23 13.71 -9.85
C GLU A 3 -10.81 13.48 -9.35
N ILE A 4 -9.79 13.57 -10.22
CA ILE A 4 -8.38 13.42 -9.82
C ILE A 4 -7.92 14.65 -9.05
N GLU A 5 -8.31 15.85 -9.46
CA GLU A 5 -8.06 17.08 -8.69
C GLU A 5 -8.71 17.00 -7.30
N GLU A 6 -9.92 16.47 -7.20
CA GLU A 6 -10.60 16.22 -5.92
C GLU A 6 -9.88 15.15 -5.09
N LEU A 7 -9.48 14.03 -5.70
CA LEU A 7 -8.75 12.97 -4.99
C LEU A 7 -7.36 13.43 -4.54
N LEU A 8 -6.71 14.36 -5.25
CA LEU A 8 -5.38 14.91 -4.91
C LEU A 8 -5.44 16.13 -3.98
N PHE A 9 -6.44 17.00 -4.11
CA PHE A 9 -6.52 18.27 -3.38
C PHE A 9 -7.75 18.42 -2.49
N GLY A 10 -8.77 17.59 -2.67
CA GLY A 10 -9.92 17.50 -1.80
C GLY A 10 -9.56 16.89 -0.44
N VAL A 11 -10.21 17.45 0.59
CA VAL A 11 -10.13 17.14 2.01
C VAL A 11 -8.94 17.77 2.77
N LYS A 12 -8.87 19.11 2.77
CA LYS A 12 -8.72 19.98 3.95
C LYS A 12 -8.80 21.47 3.54
N PRO A 13 -9.64 22.30 4.18
CA PRO A 13 -9.86 23.70 3.80
C PRO A 13 -8.66 24.65 4.00
N ASP A 14 -7.58 24.21 4.65
CA ASP A 14 -6.51 25.12 5.13
C ASP A 14 -5.13 24.97 4.46
N GLU A 15 -4.98 24.08 3.47
CA GLU A 15 -3.74 24.01 2.68
C GLU A 15 -3.92 24.77 1.35
N PRO A 16 -3.23 25.91 1.14
CA PRO A 16 -3.24 26.54 -0.17
C PRO A 16 -2.58 25.57 -1.16
N THR A 17 -3.39 24.97 -2.03
CA THR A 17 -2.88 24.30 -3.21
C THR A 17 -2.17 25.37 -4.02
N PRO A 18 -0.85 25.31 -4.24
CA PRO A 18 -0.20 26.34 -5.02
C PRO A 18 -0.80 26.27 -6.43
N ALA A 19 -1.34 27.38 -6.94
CA ALA A 19 -2.03 27.45 -8.23
C ALA A 19 -1.20 26.80 -9.37
N GLU A 20 0.13 26.90 -9.26
CA GLU A 20 1.14 26.27 -10.09
C GLU A 20 0.97 24.74 -10.26
N TYR A 21 0.46 24.03 -9.25
CA TYR A 21 0.25 22.58 -9.30
C TYR A 21 -1.03 22.19 -10.03
N LYS A 22 -2.12 22.97 -9.87
CA LYS A 22 -3.36 22.74 -10.63
C LYS A 22 -3.13 22.99 -12.11
N GLU A 23 -2.39 24.05 -12.43
CA GLU A 23 -1.97 24.36 -13.79
C GLU A 23 -1.13 23.24 -14.41
N LYS A 24 -0.16 22.68 -13.66
CA LYS A 24 0.64 21.51 -14.10
C LYS A 24 -0.17 20.23 -14.31
N ILE A 25 -1.25 20.00 -13.54
CA ILE A 25 -2.13 18.83 -13.74
C ILE A 25 -3.04 19.03 -14.95
N ARG A 26 -3.49 20.26 -15.20
CA ARG A 26 -4.24 20.59 -16.43
C ARG A 26 -3.37 20.43 -17.67
N SER A 27 -2.14 20.94 -17.65
CA SER A 27 -1.20 20.74 -18.75
C SER A 27 -0.86 19.26 -18.97
N LEU A 28 -0.82 18.45 -17.90
CA LEU A 28 -0.66 17.00 -18.03
C LEU A 28 -1.85 16.35 -18.74
N HIS A 29 -3.07 16.71 -18.36
CA HIS A 29 -4.26 16.16 -18.99
C HIS A 29 -4.36 16.54 -20.47
N GLU A 30 -3.99 17.78 -20.83
CA GLU A 30 -3.88 18.23 -22.22
C GLU A 30 -2.84 17.41 -23.00
N LEU A 31 -1.71 17.06 -22.38
CA LEU A 31 -0.69 16.18 -22.97
C LEU A 31 -1.18 14.73 -23.15
N GLU A 32 -1.98 14.20 -22.21
CA GLU A 32 -2.59 12.87 -22.33
C GLU A 32 -3.63 12.84 -23.47
N GLN A 33 -4.47 13.87 -23.60
CA GLN A 33 -5.45 13.98 -24.69
C GLN A 33 -4.78 14.06 -26.08
N LEU A 34 -3.59 14.68 -26.16
CA LEU A 34 -2.80 14.72 -27.39
C LEU A 34 -2.22 13.34 -27.76
N ALA A 35 -1.93 12.49 -26.76
CA ALA A 35 -1.44 11.12 -26.97
C ALA A 35 -2.56 10.16 -27.41
N ASP A 36 -3.77 10.30 -26.87
CA ASP A 36 -4.96 9.52 -27.28
C ASP A 36 -5.32 9.72 -28.77
N PHE A 37 -4.91 10.83 -29.39
CA PHE A 37 -5.16 11.14 -30.81
C PHE A 37 -4.24 10.37 -31.80
N ILE A 38 -3.28 9.58 -31.32
CA ILE A 38 -2.27 8.89 -32.15
C ILE A 38 -2.55 7.37 -32.28
N GLU A 39 -3.55 6.82 -31.59
CA GLU A 39 -3.94 5.41 -31.74
C GLU A 39 -4.87 5.19 -32.94
N THR A 40 -4.32 5.19 -34.17
CA THR A 40 -4.97 4.53 -35.31
C THR A 40 -3.96 3.85 -36.23
N GLU A 41 -4.31 2.61 -36.60
CA GLU A 41 -3.76 1.75 -37.64
C GLU A 41 -2.48 0.97 -37.31
N ASN A 42 -2.68 -0.31 -36.96
CA ASN A 42 -2.00 -1.46 -37.60
C ASN A 42 -2.71 -2.76 -37.17
N GLU A 43 -3.62 -3.26 -38.00
CA GLU A 43 -4.08 -4.65 -37.94
C GLU A 43 -3.54 -5.39 -39.16
N GLU A 44 -2.71 -6.41 -38.94
CA GLU A 44 -2.31 -7.36 -39.98
C GLU A 44 -3.33 -8.49 -40.11
N PRO A 45 -3.65 -8.96 -41.34
CA PRO A 45 -4.62 -10.03 -41.54
C PRO A 45 -4.05 -11.40 -41.13
N TYR A 46 -4.82 -12.12 -40.31
CA TYR A 46 -4.52 -13.46 -39.82
C TYR A 46 -4.68 -14.54 -40.90
N VAL A 47 -3.76 -15.51 -40.92
CA VAL A 47 -3.82 -16.73 -41.76
C VAL A 47 -3.81 -17.96 -40.86
N ALA A 48 -4.88 -18.75 -40.90
CA ALA A 48 -5.05 -19.94 -40.06
C ALA A 48 -4.14 -21.12 -40.50
N PRO A 49 -3.49 -21.85 -39.58
CA PRO A 49 -2.84 -23.11 -39.89
C PRO A 49 -3.86 -24.27 -39.99
N VAL A 50 -3.62 -25.16 -40.97
CA VAL A 50 -4.43 -26.36 -41.21
C VAL A 50 -3.80 -27.54 -40.48
N ALA A 51 -4.40 -27.92 -39.35
CA ALA A 51 -4.34 -29.25 -38.74
C ALA A 51 -5.63 -29.43 -37.91
N GLU A 52 -6.08 -30.66 -37.66
CA GLU A 52 -7.34 -30.96 -36.93
C GLU A 52 -7.26 -30.54 -35.45
N VAL A 53 -7.31 -29.24 -35.16
CA VAL A 53 -7.39 -28.65 -33.82
C VAL A 53 -8.86 -28.46 -33.44
N HIS A 54 -9.20 -28.68 -32.17
CA HIS A 54 -10.57 -28.59 -31.68
C HIS A 54 -10.81 -27.26 -30.95
N GLY A 55 -12.00 -26.67 -31.10
CA GLY A 55 -12.58 -25.74 -30.13
C GLY A 55 -11.73 -24.54 -29.69
N GLN A 56 -11.67 -24.32 -28.37
CA GLN A 56 -11.02 -23.19 -27.69
C GLN A 56 -9.52 -23.05 -28.00
N MET A 57 -8.88 -24.08 -28.58
CA MET A 57 -7.49 -24.04 -29.03
C MET A 57 -7.30 -23.32 -30.39
N ILE A 58 -8.39 -22.86 -31.01
CA ILE A 58 -8.36 -22.05 -32.23
C ILE A 58 -8.93 -20.66 -31.89
N PRO A 59 -8.29 -19.56 -32.34
CA PRO A 59 -8.87 -18.23 -32.19
C PRO A 59 -10.18 -18.14 -32.97
N ALA A 60 -11.26 -17.80 -32.28
CA ALA A 60 -12.54 -17.46 -32.90
C ALA A 60 -12.56 -16.02 -33.44
N ARG A 61 -11.69 -15.14 -32.93
CA ARG A 61 -11.55 -13.74 -33.36
C ARG A 61 -10.07 -13.33 -33.41
N SER A 62 -9.75 -12.30 -34.19
CA SER A 62 -8.39 -11.76 -34.38
C SER A 62 -7.83 -11.06 -33.13
N ASP A 63 -8.69 -10.58 -32.24
CA ASP A 63 -8.33 -9.88 -31.00
C ASP A 63 -8.13 -10.81 -29.79
N GLN A 64 -8.19 -12.13 -30.00
CA GLN A 64 -7.87 -13.12 -28.98
C GLN A 64 -6.36 -13.38 -28.89
N ILE A 65 -5.89 -13.61 -27.67
CA ILE A 65 -4.52 -13.99 -27.33
C ILE A 65 -4.49 -15.44 -26.84
N CYS A 66 -3.36 -16.11 -27.04
CA CYS A 66 -3.12 -17.44 -26.48
C CYS A 66 -2.79 -17.33 -24.99
N ASN A 67 -3.48 -18.09 -24.14
CA ASN A 67 -3.22 -18.19 -22.71
C ASN A 67 -2.06 -19.17 -22.41
N ALA A 68 -1.70 -19.36 -21.14
CA ALA A 68 -0.60 -20.28 -20.79
C ALA A 68 -0.95 -21.76 -21.00
N ALA A 69 -2.23 -22.11 -20.94
CA ALA A 69 -2.70 -23.47 -21.21
C ALA A 69 -2.77 -23.79 -22.73
N GLY A 70 -2.61 -22.80 -23.61
CA GLY A 70 -2.63 -22.96 -25.07
C GLY A 70 -4.00 -22.69 -25.72
N GLY A 71 -5.02 -22.32 -24.94
CA GLY A 71 -6.33 -21.88 -25.43
C GLY A 71 -6.36 -20.39 -25.78
N TYR A 72 -7.35 -19.96 -26.55
CA TYR A 72 -7.51 -18.57 -26.99
C TYR A 72 -8.56 -17.83 -26.16
N VAL A 73 -8.17 -16.69 -25.61
CA VAL A 73 -8.95 -15.85 -24.69
C VAL A 73 -8.73 -14.37 -25.02
N PHE A 74 -9.41 -13.44 -24.36
CA PHE A 74 -9.19 -12.01 -24.56
C PHE A 74 -8.13 -11.46 -23.59
N LYS A 75 -7.46 -10.38 -24.01
CA LYS A 75 -6.64 -9.58 -23.12
C LYS A 75 -7.54 -8.72 -22.23
N VAL A 76 -7.32 -8.74 -20.91
CA VAL A 76 -8.03 -7.83 -19.99
C VAL A 76 -7.72 -6.37 -20.32
N SER A 77 -8.66 -5.47 -20.00
CA SER A 77 -8.40 -4.04 -20.09
C SER A 77 -7.27 -3.59 -19.15
N ASP A 78 -6.55 -2.56 -19.55
CA ASP A 78 -5.44 -1.96 -18.78
C ASP A 78 -5.83 -1.68 -17.32
N LEU A 79 -7.03 -1.11 -17.12
CA LEU A 79 -7.60 -0.82 -15.80
C LEU A 79 -7.81 -2.09 -14.96
N THR A 80 -8.40 -3.12 -15.55
CA THR A 80 -8.64 -4.40 -14.87
C THR A 80 -7.33 -5.06 -14.49
N ARG A 81 -6.32 -5.00 -15.37
CA ARG A 81 -4.98 -5.50 -15.08
C ARG A 81 -4.34 -4.79 -13.91
N ILE A 82 -4.39 -3.46 -13.88
CA ILE A 82 -3.92 -2.65 -12.76
C ILE A 82 -4.63 -3.09 -11.49
N ARG A 83 -5.96 -3.21 -11.49
CA ARG A 83 -6.73 -3.67 -10.33
C ARG A 83 -6.31 -5.06 -9.86
N ARG A 84 -6.20 -6.05 -10.76
CA ARG A 84 -5.73 -7.41 -10.45
C ARG A 84 -4.35 -7.38 -9.79
N PHE A 85 -3.42 -6.62 -10.35
CA PHE A 85 -2.08 -6.45 -9.77
C PHE A 85 -2.10 -5.75 -8.42
N LEU A 86 -2.86 -4.67 -8.27
CA LEU A 86 -2.96 -3.88 -7.04
C LEU A 86 -3.70 -4.62 -5.91
N ILE A 87 -4.58 -5.56 -6.21
CA ILE A 87 -5.42 -6.24 -5.21
C ILE A 87 -4.89 -7.64 -4.89
N LEU A 88 -4.63 -8.47 -5.90
CA LEU A 88 -4.14 -9.84 -5.71
C LEU A 88 -2.62 -9.87 -5.45
N GLY A 89 -1.90 -8.89 -6.01
CA GLY A 89 -0.45 -8.91 -6.01
C GLY A 89 0.10 -10.08 -6.83
N THR A 90 1.37 -10.41 -6.60
CA THR A 90 2.09 -11.46 -7.34
C THR A 90 2.78 -12.46 -6.43
N THR A 91 2.55 -12.36 -5.12
CA THR A 91 3.20 -13.20 -4.11
C THR A 91 2.70 -14.62 -4.21
N GLY A 92 3.63 -15.59 -4.29
CA GLY A 92 3.31 -17.00 -4.51
C GLY A 92 3.19 -17.40 -5.98
N GLY A 93 3.21 -16.44 -6.91
CA GLY A 93 3.04 -16.72 -8.34
C GLY A 93 1.64 -17.20 -8.70
N THR A 94 1.53 -17.91 -9.81
CA THR A 94 0.35 -18.66 -10.26
C THR A 94 0.79 -20.06 -10.63
N TYR A 95 -0.16 -20.95 -10.91
CA TYR A 95 0.16 -22.29 -11.41
C TYR A 95 1.11 -22.27 -12.63
N TYR A 96 0.94 -21.29 -13.53
CA TYR A 96 1.68 -21.19 -14.79
C TYR A 96 2.87 -20.22 -14.78
N ALA A 97 3.08 -19.46 -13.71
CA ALA A 97 4.13 -18.43 -13.67
C ALA A 97 4.68 -18.19 -12.27
N SER A 98 6.00 -18.06 -12.15
CA SER A 98 6.64 -17.75 -10.87
C SER A 98 6.33 -16.33 -10.39
N GLU A 99 6.48 -16.07 -9.08
CA GLU A 99 6.30 -14.73 -8.50
C GLU A 99 7.16 -13.65 -9.18
N LYS A 100 8.38 -14.03 -9.61
CA LYS A 100 9.31 -13.10 -10.27
C LYS A 100 8.86 -12.77 -11.69
N GLU A 101 8.46 -13.76 -12.47
CA GLU A 101 7.95 -13.57 -13.84
C GLU A 101 6.67 -12.73 -13.81
N LEU A 102 5.70 -13.13 -13.01
CA LEU A 102 4.44 -12.41 -12.85
C LEU A 102 4.63 -10.96 -12.38
N THR A 103 5.63 -10.71 -11.52
CA THR A 103 6.03 -9.36 -11.14
C THR A 103 6.56 -8.57 -12.33
N MET A 104 7.44 -9.17 -13.13
CA MET A 104 8.07 -8.49 -14.25
C MET A 104 7.08 -8.19 -15.37
N ASP A 105 6.16 -9.11 -15.64
CA ASP A 105 5.13 -8.93 -16.66
C ASP A 105 4.21 -7.78 -16.28
N ASN A 106 3.60 -7.80 -15.09
CA ASN A 106 2.78 -6.69 -14.60
C ASN A 106 3.53 -5.33 -14.57
N VAL A 107 4.84 -5.34 -14.34
CA VAL A 107 5.65 -4.12 -14.39
C VAL A 107 5.83 -3.61 -15.82
N LYS A 108 6.13 -4.49 -16.78
CA LYS A 108 6.28 -4.10 -18.20
C LYS A 108 4.99 -3.45 -18.70
N ASP A 109 3.85 -4.01 -18.32
CA ASP A 109 2.55 -3.49 -18.70
C ASP A 109 2.22 -2.13 -18.10
N ILE A 110 2.51 -1.92 -16.81
CA ILE A 110 2.36 -0.58 -16.21
C ILE A 110 3.23 0.43 -16.96
N VAL A 111 4.44 0.04 -17.36
CA VAL A 111 5.30 0.90 -18.19
C VAL A 111 4.63 1.17 -19.53
N GLU A 112 4.13 0.16 -20.23
CA GLU A 112 3.41 0.32 -21.50
C GLU A 112 2.21 1.28 -21.39
N ILE A 113 1.41 1.17 -20.33
CA ILE A 113 0.25 2.06 -20.08
C ILE A 113 0.71 3.52 -19.85
N ILE A 114 1.81 3.71 -19.11
CA ILE A 114 2.40 5.05 -18.90
C ILE A 114 2.92 5.62 -20.23
N LEU A 115 3.55 4.77 -21.05
CA LEU A 115 4.05 5.15 -22.38
C LEU A 115 2.92 5.58 -23.32
N LYS A 116 1.74 4.94 -23.22
CA LYS A 116 0.51 5.32 -23.94
C LYS A 116 -0.17 6.61 -23.44
N GLY A 117 0.45 7.33 -22.49
CA GLY A 117 -0.13 8.56 -21.96
C GLY A 117 -1.29 8.33 -20.97
N LYS A 118 -1.45 7.13 -20.39
CA LYS A 118 -2.54 6.80 -19.45
C LYS A 118 -2.05 6.77 -18.00
N GLY A 119 -1.07 7.62 -17.67
CA GLY A 119 -0.40 7.65 -16.36
C GLY A 119 -1.27 8.19 -15.22
N LEU A 120 -2.10 9.20 -15.48
CA LEU A 120 -3.02 9.75 -14.48
C LEU A 120 -4.13 8.76 -14.14
N VAL A 121 -4.54 7.91 -15.09
CA VAL A 121 -5.52 6.83 -14.87
C VAL A 121 -5.00 5.82 -13.84
N ILE A 122 -3.73 5.40 -13.96
CA ILE A 122 -3.08 4.56 -12.96
C ILE A 122 -3.06 5.24 -11.58
N LEU A 123 -2.70 6.53 -11.54
CA LEU A 123 -2.63 7.27 -10.28
C LEU A 123 -4.00 7.39 -9.59
N LYS A 124 -5.07 7.60 -10.38
CA LYS A 124 -6.45 7.62 -9.90
C LYS A 124 -6.82 6.29 -9.25
N GLU A 125 -6.60 5.18 -9.95
CA GLU A 125 -6.90 3.83 -9.44
C GLU A 125 -6.13 3.51 -8.14
N ILE A 126 -4.84 3.89 -8.08
CA ILE A 126 -4.03 3.76 -6.86
C ILE A 126 -4.65 4.52 -5.70
N LEU A 127 -5.08 5.77 -5.93
CA LEU A 127 -5.70 6.60 -4.90
C LEU A 127 -7.02 6.02 -4.43
N GLU A 128 -7.90 5.60 -5.35
CA GLU A 128 -9.20 5.02 -5.03
C GLU A 128 -9.06 3.72 -4.24
N ILE A 129 -8.21 2.79 -4.70
CA ILE A 129 -7.95 1.52 -4.00
C ILE A 129 -7.33 1.76 -2.63
N SER A 130 -6.40 2.71 -2.50
CA SER A 130 -5.75 3.00 -1.23
C SER A 130 -6.70 3.68 -0.23
N LEU A 131 -7.46 4.68 -0.67
CA LEU A 131 -8.40 5.44 0.17
C LEU A 131 -9.59 4.58 0.60
N ALA A 132 -10.12 3.76 -0.29
CA ALA A 132 -11.20 2.81 0.03
C ALA A 132 -10.71 1.59 0.83
N GLY A 133 -9.39 1.31 0.84
CA GLY A 133 -8.82 0.15 1.53
C GLY A 133 -9.14 -1.17 0.84
N ARG A 134 -9.28 -1.16 -0.50
CA ARG A 134 -9.78 -2.29 -1.29
C ARG A 134 -8.83 -3.49 -1.39
N ALA A 135 -7.53 -3.23 -1.35
CA ALA A 135 -6.50 -4.26 -1.43
C ALA A 135 -6.23 -4.88 -0.04
N PRO A 136 -6.27 -6.24 0.10
CA PRO A 136 -5.95 -6.93 1.35
C PRO A 136 -4.52 -6.67 1.84
N LYS A 137 -3.59 -6.38 0.92
CA LYS A 137 -2.21 -5.97 1.20
C LYS A 137 -1.93 -4.65 0.50
N GLN A 138 -1.20 -3.75 1.16
CA GLN A 138 -0.79 -2.47 0.57
C GLN A 138 0.52 -2.58 -0.24
N ASP A 139 1.18 -3.75 -0.21
CA ASP A 139 2.46 -4.03 -0.86
C ASP A 139 2.39 -3.89 -2.39
N SER A 140 1.25 -4.25 -2.98
CA SER A 140 0.97 -4.17 -4.41
C SER A 140 0.69 -2.73 -4.88
N THR A 141 -0.01 -1.92 -4.07
CA THR A 141 -0.39 -0.53 -4.39
C THR A 141 0.80 0.41 -4.61
N ILE A 142 1.96 0.07 -4.04
CA ILE A 142 3.17 0.93 -4.02
C ILE A 142 4.22 0.45 -5.06
N LYS A 143 3.93 -0.61 -5.82
CA LYS A 143 4.96 -1.42 -6.48
C LYS A 143 5.65 -0.80 -7.71
N ARG A 144 5.19 0.29 -8.32
CA ARG A 144 6.04 1.05 -9.28
C ARG A 144 5.43 2.39 -9.63
N MET A 145 6.15 3.45 -9.28
CA MET A 145 5.98 4.78 -9.83
C MET A 145 7.33 5.11 -10.46
N PHE A 146 7.32 5.52 -11.73
CA PHE A 146 8.48 5.95 -12.52
C PHE A 146 9.45 4.87 -12.99
N ILE A 147 9.23 4.41 -14.23
CA ILE A 147 10.31 4.07 -15.17
C ILE A 147 9.90 4.52 -16.56
N GLY A 148 10.73 5.34 -17.18
CA GLY A 148 10.81 5.46 -18.62
C GLY A 148 12.20 4.99 -19.05
N SER A 149 12.25 4.14 -20.07
CA SER A 149 13.33 4.16 -21.04
C SER A 149 12.93 3.37 -22.28
N ASN A 150 13.06 4.07 -23.41
CA ASN A 150 13.12 3.57 -24.79
C ASN A 150 11.85 2.94 -25.35
N PHE A 151 10.84 3.78 -25.62
CA PHE A 151 9.91 3.52 -26.72
C PHE A 151 9.93 4.71 -27.68
N VAL A 152 10.07 4.38 -28.95
CA VAL A 152 10.11 5.32 -30.07
C VAL A 152 8.65 5.56 -30.47
N GLN A 153 8.09 6.75 -30.21
CA GLN A 153 6.89 7.19 -30.94
C GLN A 153 6.66 8.72 -30.89
N GLN A 154 6.69 9.30 -32.09
CA GLN A 154 5.98 10.43 -32.72
C GLN A 154 5.51 11.69 -31.95
N ALA A 155 5.67 11.80 -30.62
CA ALA A 155 5.49 13.06 -29.90
C ALA A 155 6.82 13.85 -29.82
N PRO A 156 6.81 15.20 -29.79
CA PRO A 156 8.03 15.97 -29.55
C PRO A 156 8.68 15.57 -28.23
N THR A 157 9.98 15.26 -28.24
CA THR A 157 10.74 14.77 -27.07
C THR A 157 10.54 15.62 -25.81
N GLN A 158 10.36 16.93 -25.97
CA GLN A 158 10.13 17.86 -24.87
C GLN A 158 8.76 17.67 -24.19
N ALA A 159 7.69 17.48 -24.97
CA ALA A 159 6.34 17.29 -24.44
C ALA A 159 6.23 16.01 -23.60
N TYR A 160 6.92 14.96 -24.03
CA TYR A 160 6.99 13.70 -23.29
C TYR A 160 7.79 13.82 -21.98
N ILE A 161 8.89 14.58 -21.98
CA ILE A 161 9.65 14.90 -20.77
C ILE A 161 8.77 15.70 -19.78
N ASP A 162 8.00 16.66 -20.28
CA ASP A 162 7.09 17.47 -19.47
C ASP A 162 5.95 16.63 -18.89
N TYR A 163 5.40 15.70 -19.66
CA TYR A 163 4.44 14.70 -19.18
C TYR A 163 5.03 13.84 -18.06
N GLN A 164 6.22 13.26 -18.25
CA GLN A 164 6.88 12.47 -17.23
C GLN A 164 7.15 13.28 -15.96
N ASN A 165 7.64 14.52 -16.09
CA ASN A 165 7.91 15.39 -14.95
C ASN A 165 6.63 15.74 -14.18
N GLY A 166 5.54 16.07 -14.89
CA GLY A 166 4.27 16.38 -14.26
C GLY A 166 3.66 15.16 -13.58
N LEU A 167 3.69 13.97 -14.22
CA LEU A 167 3.23 12.73 -13.61
C LEU A 167 4.04 12.41 -12.33
N GLN A 168 5.35 12.71 -12.33
CA GLN A 168 6.22 12.52 -11.17
C GLN A 168 5.79 13.40 -10.01
N LEU A 169 5.51 14.66 -10.31
CA LEU A 169 5.03 15.60 -9.31
C LEU A 169 3.67 15.18 -8.78
N ALA A 170 2.69 14.89 -9.64
CA ALA A 170 1.34 14.48 -9.24
C ALA A 170 1.40 13.26 -8.31
N ALA A 171 2.23 12.29 -8.65
CA ALA A 171 2.30 11.05 -7.92
C ALA A 171 3.15 11.18 -6.63
N LEU A 172 4.12 12.10 -6.56
CA LEU A 172 4.77 12.52 -5.29
C LEU A 172 3.78 13.25 -4.36
N HIS A 173 2.83 14.01 -4.92
CA HIS A 173 1.76 14.66 -4.16
C HIS A 173 0.73 13.67 -3.61
N ALA A 174 0.57 12.51 -4.23
CA ALA A 174 -0.28 11.43 -3.71
C ALA A 174 0.31 10.74 -2.48
N ILE A 175 1.62 10.88 -2.18
CA ILE A 175 2.31 10.17 -1.09
C ILE A 175 1.60 10.32 0.26
N PRO A 176 1.23 11.53 0.76
CA PRO A 176 0.56 11.65 2.06
C PRO A 176 -0.80 10.95 2.12
N LYS A 177 -1.48 10.78 0.97
CA LYS A 177 -2.78 10.10 0.90
C LYS A 177 -2.64 8.58 0.84
N VAL A 178 -1.70 8.07 0.05
CA VAL A 178 -1.43 6.63 -0.11
C VAL A 178 -0.64 6.06 1.09
N CYS A 179 0.44 6.75 1.47
CA CYS A 179 1.32 6.33 2.56
C CYS A 179 0.77 6.75 3.93
N ARG A 180 -0.36 6.18 4.34
CA ARG A 180 -1.07 6.53 5.59
C ARG A 180 -0.29 6.25 6.89
N ILE A 181 0.67 5.32 6.85
CA ILE A 181 1.52 4.91 7.98
C ILE A 181 2.99 4.78 7.55
N PRO A 182 3.95 4.82 8.49
CA PRO A 182 5.38 4.68 8.20
C PRO A 182 5.74 3.43 7.42
N THR A 183 5.07 2.29 7.66
CA THR A 183 5.31 1.06 6.88
C THR A 183 5.13 1.27 5.38
N HIS A 184 4.05 1.98 4.97
CA HIS A 184 3.80 2.27 3.57
C HIS A 184 4.88 3.19 3.00
N LEU A 185 5.28 4.21 3.77
CA LEU A 185 6.34 5.14 3.37
C LEU A 185 7.68 4.41 3.19
N PHE A 186 8.10 3.59 4.16
CA PHE A 186 9.36 2.86 4.08
C PHE A 186 9.36 1.84 2.93
N MET A 187 8.23 1.19 2.69
CA MET A 187 8.04 0.30 1.56
C MET A 187 8.14 1.04 0.23
N PHE A 188 7.49 2.20 0.09
CA PHE A 188 7.65 3.09 -1.07
C PHE A 188 9.12 3.42 -1.33
N LEU A 189 9.87 3.79 -0.29
CA LEU A 189 11.29 4.13 -0.42
C LEU A 189 12.16 2.94 -0.84
N LYS A 190 11.90 1.75 -0.29
CA LYS A 190 12.56 0.51 -0.70
C LYS A 190 12.35 0.26 -2.19
N TYR A 191 11.12 0.42 -2.68
CA TYR A 191 10.81 0.25 -4.09
C TYR A 191 11.43 1.33 -4.97
N CYS A 192 11.36 2.61 -4.59
CA CYS A 192 12.03 3.68 -5.32
C CYS A 192 13.54 3.42 -5.44
N LYS A 193 14.19 2.94 -4.38
CA LYS A 193 15.61 2.58 -4.39
C LYS A 193 15.91 1.39 -5.32
N LEU A 194 15.06 0.37 -5.32
CA LEU A 194 15.19 -0.80 -6.21
C LEU A 194 15.04 -0.41 -7.69
N VAL A 195 14.15 0.54 -7.96
CA VAL A 195 13.89 1.03 -9.31
C VAL A 195 15.03 1.96 -9.77
N SER A 196 15.42 2.92 -8.95
CA SER A 196 16.47 3.88 -9.31
C SER A 196 17.83 3.21 -9.57
N SER A 197 18.12 2.09 -8.92
CA SER A 197 19.34 1.32 -9.16
C SER A 197 19.34 0.54 -10.47
N LYS A 198 18.16 0.22 -11.03
CA LYS A 198 18.02 -0.57 -12.26
C LYS A 198 17.73 0.27 -13.50
N THR A 199 17.13 1.45 -13.34
CA THR A 199 16.61 2.25 -14.48
C THR A 199 16.87 3.76 -14.35
N GLY A 200 17.80 4.17 -13.49
CA GLY A 200 18.18 5.58 -13.41
C GLY A 200 18.86 6.08 -14.69
N PHE A 201 18.67 7.36 -15.02
CA PHE A 201 19.43 8.06 -16.08
C PHE A 201 20.96 8.05 -15.86
N ALA A 202 21.39 7.75 -14.63
CA ALA A 202 22.77 7.51 -14.26
C ALA A 202 22.88 6.15 -13.55
N GLU A 203 23.89 5.36 -13.91
CA GLU A 203 24.24 4.14 -13.18
C GLU A 203 24.41 4.49 -11.69
N ASN A 204 23.77 3.71 -10.81
CA ASN A 204 23.77 3.91 -9.35
C ASN A 204 23.07 5.18 -8.81
N SER A 205 22.11 5.75 -9.55
CA SER A 205 21.28 6.84 -9.03
C SER A 205 20.62 6.47 -7.67
N THR A 206 20.83 7.33 -6.67
CA THR A 206 20.36 7.10 -5.29
C THR A 206 18.85 7.32 -5.12
N GLY A 207 18.16 7.87 -6.14
CA GLY A 207 16.72 8.16 -6.10
C GLY A 207 16.33 9.39 -5.27
N TRP A 208 17.26 10.03 -4.56
CA TRP A 208 16.97 11.18 -3.68
C TRP A 208 17.00 12.51 -4.42
N GLY A 209 15.97 12.78 -5.24
CA GLY A 209 15.78 14.09 -5.89
C GLY A 209 15.28 15.19 -4.94
N ARG A 210 15.36 16.46 -5.37
CA ARG A 210 14.79 17.61 -4.62
C ARG A 210 13.29 17.45 -4.37
N ALA A 211 12.54 16.99 -5.38
CA ALA A 211 11.10 16.77 -5.29
C ALA A 211 10.76 15.67 -4.27
N MET A 212 11.49 14.55 -4.31
CA MET A 212 11.30 13.44 -3.37
C MET A 212 11.57 13.84 -1.92
N ARG A 213 12.68 14.56 -1.65
CA ARG A 213 12.96 15.11 -0.31
C ARG A 213 11.86 16.06 0.18
N LYS A 214 11.32 16.90 -0.71
CA LYS A 214 10.20 17.81 -0.39
C LYS A 214 8.93 17.03 -0.03
N ALA A 215 8.58 16.01 -0.81
CA ALA A 215 7.39 15.18 -0.58
C ALA A 215 7.47 14.44 0.76
N ILE A 216 8.61 13.82 1.06
CA ILE A 216 8.83 13.11 2.33
C ILE A 216 8.85 14.08 3.51
N SER A 217 9.47 15.26 3.36
CA SER A 217 9.40 16.29 4.39
C SER A 217 7.97 16.74 4.66
N SER A 218 7.15 16.93 3.62
CA SER A 218 5.74 17.29 3.75
C SER A 218 4.95 16.22 4.49
N TRP A 219 5.25 14.94 4.25
CA TRP A 219 4.59 13.83 4.94
C TRP A 219 4.64 13.95 6.47
N TYR A 220 5.78 14.33 7.04
CA TYR A 220 5.92 14.53 8.49
C TYR A 220 5.18 15.76 9.01
N PHE A 221 5.21 16.87 8.26
CA PHE A 221 4.56 18.11 8.67
C PHE A 221 3.03 18.09 8.50
N ASN A 222 2.50 17.21 7.64
CA ASN A 222 1.06 17.07 7.41
C ASN A 222 0.37 16.24 8.52
N ILE A 223 1.15 15.62 9.42
CA ILE A 223 0.65 14.80 10.52
C ILE A 223 0.73 15.62 11.82
N GLU A 224 -0.39 15.69 12.55
CA GLU A 224 -0.43 16.35 13.86
C GLU A 224 0.54 15.68 14.86
N PRO A 225 1.24 16.44 15.73
CA PRO A 225 2.31 15.90 16.58
C PRO A 225 1.88 14.72 17.45
N GLN A 226 0.68 14.76 18.04
CA GLN A 226 0.19 13.66 18.87
C GLN A 226 0.09 12.35 18.06
N ARG A 227 -0.43 12.41 16.84
CA ARG A 227 -0.50 11.26 15.93
C ARG A 227 0.89 10.85 15.46
N LEU A 228 1.76 11.82 15.15
CA LEU A 228 3.12 11.55 14.71
C LEU A 228 3.91 10.80 15.80
N ALA A 229 3.75 11.18 17.08
CA ALA A 229 4.35 10.50 18.22
C ALA A 229 4.00 9.00 18.22
N VAL A 230 2.71 8.67 18.11
CA VAL A 230 2.25 7.27 18.03
C VAL A 230 2.85 6.55 16.83
N LEU A 231 2.91 7.18 15.66
CA LEU A 231 3.45 6.55 14.45
C LEU A 231 4.95 6.24 14.58
N VAL A 232 5.75 7.18 15.09
CA VAL A 232 7.21 6.99 15.20
C VAL A 232 7.59 5.99 16.29
N THR A 233 6.81 5.89 17.36
CA THR A 233 7.05 4.90 18.43
C THR A 233 6.53 3.51 18.06
N LYS A 234 5.41 3.43 17.32
CA LYS A 234 4.80 2.17 16.87
C LYS A 234 5.59 1.53 15.72
N TYR A 235 6.08 2.34 14.78
CA TYR A 235 6.74 1.88 13.55
C TYR A 235 8.19 2.37 13.46
N GLN A 236 8.99 2.09 14.50
CA GLN A 236 10.37 2.57 14.61
C GLN A 236 11.26 2.21 13.41
N ASN A 237 11.09 1.00 12.88
CA ASN A 237 11.79 0.51 11.69
C ASN A 237 10.88 -0.41 10.87
N ARG A 238 10.95 -0.35 9.54
CA ARG A 238 10.41 -1.35 8.60
C ARG A 238 11.19 -1.31 7.30
N GLU A 239 11.20 -2.40 6.54
CA GLU A 239 11.81 -2.44 5.20
C GLU A 239 13.28 -1.97 5.15
N GLY A 240 14.01 -2.11 6.26
CA GLY A 240 15.40 -1.66 6.38
C GLY A 240 15.59 -0.15 6.59
N TYR A 241 14.51 0.61 6.80
CA TYR A 241 14.55 2.05 7.08
C TYR A 241 14.09 2.37 8.50
N THR A 242 14.68 3.42 9.08
CA THR A 242 14.20 4.08 10.29
C THR A 242 13.76 5.51 10.00
N HIS A 243 12.97 6.10 10.89
CA HIS A 243 12.65 7.53 10.81
C HIS A 243 13.92 8.40 10.84
N ARG A 244 14.93 8.00 11.62
CA ARG A 244 16.21 8.72 11.70
C ARG A 244 16.94 8.77 10.36
N ASP A 245 16.87 7.70 9.57
CA ASP A 245 17.46 7.67 8.23
C ASP A 245 16.79 8.67 7.30
N LEU A 246 15.46 8.80 7.36
CA LEU A 246 14.73 9.78 6.55
C LEU A 246 15.07 11.22 6.93
N PHE A 247 15.24 11.50 8.23
CA PHE A 247 15.69 12.82 8.69
C PHE A 247 17.10 13.16 8.17
N ARG A 248 17.98 12.17 8.10
CA ARG A 248 19.33 12.33 7.53
C ARG A 248 19.31 12.54 6.01
N LEU A 249 18.53 11.74 5.28
CA LEU A 249 18.49 11.75 3.81
C LEU A 249 17.68 12.92 3.24
N CYS A 250 16.61 13.34 3.93
CA CYS A 250 15.73 14.41 3.45
C CYS A 250 16.08 15.80 3.97
N HIS A 251 16.93 15.89 5.01
CA HIS A 251 17.20 17.13 5.74
C HIS A 251 15.90 17.81 6.20
N ILE A 252 15.08 17.07 6.94
CA ILE A 252 13.76 17.53 7.40
C ILE A 252 13.95 18.63 8.43
N THR A 253 13.69 19.87 8.00
CA THR A 253 13.71 21.05 8.87
C THR A 253 12.55 21.97 8.50
N PRO A 254 12.01 22.72 9.47
CA PRO A 254 11.02 23.76 9.19
C PRO A 254 11.62 24.80 8.23
N LYS A 255 10.80 25.36 7.35
CA LYS A 255 11.21 26.37 6.38
C LYS A 255 10.55 27.71 6.67
N PRO A 256 11.27 28.85 6.54
CA PRO A 256 10.67 30.17 6.70
C PRO A 256 9.52 30.45 5.72
N SER A 257 9.54 29.75 4.58
CA SER A 257 8.55 29.83 3.50
C SER A 257 7.22 29.14 3.81
N PHE A 258 7.06 28.51 4.97
CA PHE A 258 5.78 27.93 5.36
C PHE A 258 4.73 29.03 5.58
N PRO A 259 3.51 28.89 5.01
CA PRO A 259 2.40 29.81 5.26
C PRO A 259 2.13 29.98 6.76
N GLU A 260 1.59 31.11 7.20
CA GLU A 260 1.30 31.35 8.62
C GLU A 260 0.28 30.37 9.20
N CYS A 261 -0.65 29.87 8.37
CA CYS A 261 -1.63 28.84 8.73
C CYS A 261 -1.04 27.42 8.84
N HIS A 262 0.22 27.23 8.49
CA HIS A 262 0.82 25.89 8.45
C HIS A 262 0.88 25.26 9.86
N ASN A 263 0.53 23.96 9.96
CA ASN A 263 0.44 23.23 11.23
C ASN A 263 1.70 23.32 12.10
N TYR A 264 2.88 23.41 11.47
CA TYR A 264 4.14 23.64 12.19
C TYR A 264 4.08 24.84 13.13
N TRP A 265 3.58 25.99 12.69
CA TRP A 265 3.55 27.19 13.52
C TRP A 265 2.58 27.07 14.69
N LYS A 266 1.48 26.31 14.50
CA LYS A 266 0.52 26.00 15.56
C LYS A 266 1.12 25.10 16.65
N TYR A 267 1.97 24.14 16.29
CA TYR A 267 2.52 23.15 17.25
C TYR A 267 4.05 23.08 17.26
N HIS A 268 4.72 24.21 17.04
CA HIS A 268 6.17 24.25 16.77
C HIS A 268 7.00 23.62 17.90
N ALA A 269 6.61 23.82 19.16
CA ALA A 269 7.30 23.25 20.32
C ALA A 269 7.23 21.72 20.33
N GLU A 270 6.07 21.14 19.99
CA GLU A 270 5.88 19.68 19.92
C GLU A 270 6.61 19.07 18.73
N TYR A 271 6.60 19.72 17.56
CA TYR A 271 7.37 19.27 16.39
C TYR A 271 8.87 19.30 16.66
N ASP A 272 9.39 20.41 17.19
CA ASP A 272 10.83 20.55 17.48
C ASP A 272 11.28 19.49 18.50
N PHE A 273 10.45 19.21 19.52
CA PHE A 273 10.69 18.15 20.49
C PHE A 273 10.70 16.75 19.82
N LEU A 274 9.67 16.42 19.04
CA LEU A 274 9.58 15.12 18.35
C LEU A 274 10.74 14.93 17.37
N PHE A 275 11.11 15.96 16.62
CA PHE A 275 12.18 15.88 15.63
C PHE A 275 13.54 15.71 16.32
N SER A 276 13.76 16.41 17.44
CA SER A 276 14.92 16.18 18.30
C SER A 276 14.94 14.74 18.84
N PHE A 277 13.80 14.23 19.32
CA PHE A 277 13.67 12.86 19.79
C PHE A 277 13.98 11.83 18.68
N ILE A 278 13.48 12.01 17.47
CA ILE A 278 13.75 11.10 16.33
C ILE A 278 15.23 11.13 15.94
N ALA A 279 15.86 12.31 15.94
CA ALA A 279 17.24 12.48 15.50
C ALA A 279 18.28 12.02 16.54
N GLN A 280 18.00 12.26 17.83
CA GLN A 280 18.96 12.16 18.94
C GLN A 280 18.51 11.27 20.11
N GLY A 281 17.23 10.91 20.19
CA GLY A 281 16.62 10.26 21.37
C GLY A 281 16.34 11.24 22.52
N LEU A 282 15.77 10.75 23.63
CA LEU A 282 15.76 11.48 24.90
C LEU A 282 17.16 11.39 25.54
N SER A 283 18.10 12.18 25.05
CA SER A 283 19.35 12.43 25.76
C SER A 283 19.04 13.25 27.01
N GLU A 284 19.48 12.79 28.18
CA GLU A 284 19.59 13.61 29.38
C GLU A 284 20.51 14.81 29.05
N LYS A 285 19.92 15.91 28.58
CA LYS A 285 20.61 17.19 28.65
C LYS A 285 20.83 17.43 30.12
N LYS A 286 22.08 17.25 30.58
CA LYS A 286 22.62 17.77 31.84
C LYS A 286 21.84 19.03 32.20
N LYS A 287 21.13 18.99 33.33
CA LYS A 287 20.46 20.14 33.95
C LYS A 287 21.36 21.36 33.72
N ARG A 288 20.95 22.30 32.87
CA ARG A 288 21.53 23.64 32.92
C ARG A 288 21.18 24.14 34.30
N LYS A 289 22.16 24.13 35.21
CA LYS A 289 22.07 24.87 36.46
C LYS A 289 21.72 26.30 36.07
N VAL A 290 20.53 26.72 36.45
CA VAL A 290 20.27 28.11 36.75
C VAL A 290 21.20 28.42 37.92
N THR A 291 22.29 29.12 37.64
CA THR A 291 23.10 29.76 38.66
C THR A 291 23.33 31.18 38.20
N GLU A 292 22.83 32.08 39.05
CA GLU A 292 23.01 33.52 39.04
C GLU A 292 24.49 33.91 38.95
N GLY A 293 24.71 35.18 38.60
CA GLY A 293 25.97 35.79 38.17
C GLY A 293 27.23 35.31 38.89
N ILE A 294 28.34 35.24 38.15
CA ILE A 294 29.67 35.76 38.52
C ILE A 294 30.58 35.67 37.29
N THR A 295 31.50 36.62 37.26
CA THR A 295 32.47 37.07 36.27
C THR A 295 33.38 35.99 35.66
N VAL A 296 33.83 36.33 34.44
CA VAL A 296 34.87 35.67 33.64
C VAL A 296 36.19 35.69 34.40
N GLU A 297 36.81 34.52 34.58
CA GLU A 297 38.26 34.41 34.71
C GLU A 297 38.75 32.98 34.41
N GLU A 298 40.03 32.92 34.10
CA GLU A 298 40.78 31.93 33.33
C GLU A 298 40.93 30.55 33.99
N GLY A 299 41.39 29.55 33.22
CA GLY A 299 42.03 28.38 33.81
C GLY A 299 41.85 27.06 33.08
N GLN A 300 42.57 26.89 31.96
CA GLN A 300 42.93 25.55 31.48
C GLN A 300 43.83 24.84 32.52
N LYS A 301 43.54 23.57 32.87
CA LYS A 301 44.46 22.42 32.67
C LYS A 301 44.07 21.14 33.46
N LYS A 302 44.37 20.01 32.79
CA LYS A 302 44.66 18.62 33.26
C LYS A 302 43.42 17.73 33.50
N ARG A 303 43.37 16.47 33.05
CA ARG A 303 44.40 15.54 32.51
C ARG A 303 43.72 14.31 31.87
N LYS A 304 44.31 13.84 30.75
CA LYS A 304 44.58 12.46 30.27
C LYS A 304 43.39 11.46 30.18
N VAL A 305 43.27 10.65 29.12
CA VAL A 305 44.17 9.53 28.76
C VAL A 305 43.96 9.10 27.28
N GLU A 306 45.09 8.89 26.60
CA GLU A 306 45.46 8.00 25.46
C GLU A 306 44.71 7.95 24.12
N ALA A 307 45.40 8.31 23.02
CA ALA A 307 46.02 7.39 22.04
C ALA A 307 46.28 8.06 20.65
N GLY A 308 47.54 8.03 20.19
CA GLY A 308 47.94 8.04 18.76
C GLY A 308 47.96 9.37 17.99
N GLU A 309 49.16 9.91 17.74
CA GLU A 309 49.42 10.96 16.74
C GLU A 309 49.06 10.49 15.32
N THR A 310 48.48 11.37 14.49
CA THR A 310 48.91 11.63 13.09
C THR A 310 48.09 12.74 12.39
N ASP A 311 48.81 13.57 11.62
CA ASP A 311 48.42 14.42 10.46
C ASP A 311 47.66 15.76 10.57
N SER A 312 47.20 16.24 11.74
CA SER A 312 46.59 17.59 11.82
C SER A 312 47.58 18.74 11.96
N ASP A 313 48.75 18.50 12.56
CA ASP A 313 49.62 19.58 13.03
C ASP A 313 50.57 20.10 11.94
N LYS A 314 50.91 19.25 10.95
CA LYS A 314 51.68 19.67 9.77
C LYS A 314 50.88 20.60 8.84
N VAL A 315 49.56 20.42 8.75
CA VAL A 315 48.69 21.24 7.89
C VAL A 315 48.49 22.65 8.48
N ASN A 316 48.42 22.76 9.80
CA ASN A 316 48.27 24.06 10.47
C ASN A 316 49.56 24.89 10.45
N GLU A 317 50.74 24.25 10.52
CA GLU A 317 52.02 24.96 10.42
C GLU A 317 52.28 25.52 9.02
N VAL A 318 51.90 24.78 7.97
CA VAL A 318 52.01 25.24 6.57
C VAL A 318 51.05 26.40 6.30
N ASN A 319 49.82 26.36 6.83
CA ASN A 319 48.84 27.43 6.66
C ASN A 319 49.19 28.71 7.43
N SER A 320 49.86 28.60 8.58
CA SER A 320 50.40 29.75 9.34
C SER A 320 51.52 30.43 8.55
N LYS A 321 52.51 29.66 8.09
CA LYS A 321 53.65 30.19 7.32
C LYS A 321 53.21 30.83 5.99
N MET A 322 52.18 30.29 5.34
CA MET A 322 51.62 30.87 4.11
C MET A 322 50.91 32.22 4.38
N LYS A 323 50.27 32.38 5.54
CA LYS A 323 49.63 33.65 5.94
C LYS A 323 50.67 34.74 6.23
N ASP A 324 51.74 34.38 6.92
CA ASP A 324 52.80 35.33 7.30
C ASP A 324 53.60 35.81 6.06
N LEU A 325 53.87 34.92 5.10
CA LEU A 325 54.47 35.25 3.80
C LEU A 325 53.59 36.14 2.92
N LEU A 326 52.26 36.05 3.05
CA LEU A 326 51.31 36.88 2.33
C LEU A 326 51.11 38.26 2.98
N SER A 327 51.33 38.39 4.29
CA SER A 327 51.31 39.68 4.98
C SER A 327 52.59 40.50 4.75
N GLU A 328 53.77 39.88 4.73
CA GLU A 328 55.03 40.60 4.44
C GLU A 328 55.05 41.18 3.01
N LYS A 329 54.42 40.48 2.06
CA LYS A 329 54.33 40.94 0.66
C LYS A 329 53.33 42.09 0.46
N ALA A 330 52.51 42.40 1.47
CA ALA A 330 51.47 43.43 1.40
C ALA A 330 51.89 44.79 1.98
N GLU A 331 53.04 44.89 2.67
CA GLU A 331 53.53 46.14 3.28
C GLU A 331 54.45 46.98 2.38
N MET A 332 54.89 46.45 1.24
CA MET A 332 55.65 47.20 0.23
C MET A 332 54.77 47.52 -0.99
N MET A 333 53.98 48.60 -0.91
CA MET A 333 53.58 49.51 -2.01
C MET A 333 52.35 50.36 -1.59
N THR A 334 52.55 51.66 -1.42
CA THR A 334 51.49 52.71 -1.45
C THR A 334 51.36 53.27 -2.88
N PRO A 335 50.36 54.12 -3.23
CA PRO A 335 49.03 54.36 -2.66
C PRO A 335 47.90 54.30 -3.74
N ALA A 336 46.65 53.99 -3.39
CA ALA A 336 45.45 54.52 -4.08
C ALA A 336 44.15 54.13 -3.36
N GLY A 337 43.40 55.14 -2.93
CA GLY A 337 42.15 55.04 -2.17
C GLY A 337 40.94 54.45 -2.91
N GLU A 338 41.10 53.83 -4.08
CA GLU A 338 40.00 53.21 -4.83
C GLU A 338 39.94 51.68 -4.63
N GLN A 339 40.96 51.08 -4.02
CA GLN A 339 41.01 49.62 -3.81
C GLN A 339 40.30 49.14 -2.53
N LYS A 340 39.85 50.02 -1.62
CA LYS A 340 39.23 49.57 -0.37
C LYS A 340 37.81 49.02 -0.57
N GLN A 341 37.02 49.63 -1.46
CA GLN A 341 35.70 49.11 -1.86
C GLN A 341 35.81 47.83 -2.71
N GLN A 342 36.78 47.78 -3.65
CA GLN A 342 37.03 46.56 -4.43
C GLN A 342 37.63 45.43 -3.57
N LYS A 343 38.44 45.73 -2.54
CA LYS A 343 38.94 44.72 -1.58
C LYS A 343 37.83 44.20 -0.66
N GLU A 344 36.89 45.02 -0.19
CA GLU A 344 35.75 44.52 0.58
C GLU A 344 34.79 43.66 -0.27
N GLU A 345 34.58 44.00 -1.55
CA GLU A 345 33.83 43.14 -2.48
C GLU A 345 34.59 41.87 -2.87
N ALA A 346 35.92 41.92 -2.99
CA ALA A 346 36.76 40.75 -3.24
C ALA A 346 36.89 39.84 -2.01
N LEU A 347 36.90 40.40 -0.79
CA LEU A 347 36.91 39.63 0.46
C LEU A 347 35.56 38.96 0.71
N LYS A 348 34.44 39.59 0.32
CA LYS A 348 33.12 38.93 0.25
C LYS A 348 33.10 37.79 -0.77
N LYS A 349 33.91 37.86 -1.84
CA LYS A 349 34.06 36.77 -2.83
C LYS A 349 34.82 35.56 -2.29
N PHE A 350 35.67 35.72 -1.26
CA PHE A 350 36.52 34.70 -0.66
C PHE A 350 36.02 34.19 0.71
N VAL A 351 34.71 34.16 0.93
CA VAL A 351 34.15 33.37 2.04
C VAL A 351 34.12 31.91 1.59
N PRO A 352 34.81 30.97 2.27
CA PRO A 352 34.75 29.55 1.94
C PRO A 352 33.30 29.11 1.82
N GLU A 353 32.98 28.23 0.85
CA GLU A 353 31.59 27.78 0.63
C GLU A 353 30.92 27.29 1.92
N ASP A 354 31.69 26.65 2.80
CA ASP A 354 31.25 26.21 4.12
C ASP A 354 30.83 27.36 5.05
N GLU A 355 31.54 28.48 5.06
CA GLU A 355 31.18 29.65 5.86
C GLU A 355 29.97 30.39 5.28
N ARG A 356 29.84 30.44 3.94
CA ARG A 356 28.61 30.97 3.30
C ARG A 356 27.40 30.11 3.60
N GLN A 357 27.54 28.79 3.57
CA GLN A 357 26.46 27.87 3.90
C GLN A 357 26.09 27.96 5.39
N LYS A 358 27.08 28.06 6.29
CA LYS A 358 26.85 28.30 7.73
C LYS A 358 26.13 29.63 7.98
N ASN A 359 26.55 30.72 7.33
CA ASN A 359 25.92 32.04 7.47
C ASN A 359 24.49 32.08 6.91
N LYS A 360 24.24 31.44 5.75
CA LYS A 360 22.88 31.26 5.22
C LYS A 360 22.00 30.45 6.16
N LYS A 361 22.51 29.35 6.72
CA LYS A 361 21.79 28.51 7.69
C LYS A 361 21.49 29.25 8.99
N ALA A 362 22.44 30.05 9.48
CA ALA A 362 22.26 30.91 10.66
C ALA A 362 21.22 32.01 10.44
N GLY A 363 21.18 32.63 9.25
CA GLY A 363 20.15 33.62 8.89
C GLY A 363 18.74 33.00 8.82
N VAL A 364 18.62 31.80 8.25
CA VAL A 364 17.36 31.04 8.20
C VAL A 364 16.87 30.64 9.60
N LEU A 365 17.77 30.20 10.47
CA LEU A 365 17.45 29.88 11.88
C LEU A 365 16.95 31.12 12.64
N LYS A 366 17.59 32.28 12.47
CA LYS A 366 17.14 33.54 13.07
C LYS A 366 15.72 33.92 12.63
N GLN A 367 15.40 33.83 11.33
CA GLN A 367 14.04 34.10 10.84
C GLN A 367 12.99 33.14 11.41
N ILE A 368 13.35 31.87 11.62
CA ILE A 368 12.46 30.89 12.23
C ILE A 368 12.26 31.21 13.72
N ASP A 369 13.33 31.54 14.44
CA ASP A 369 13.28 31.87 15.86
C ASP A 369 12.52 33.18 16.14
N GLU A 370 12.65 34.18 15.26
CA GLU A 370 11.83 35.41 15.28
C GLU A 370 10.34 35.10 15.07
N LYS A 371 9.99 34.19 14.16
CA LYS A 371 8.61 33.74 13.93
C LYS A 371 8.04 32.89 15.08
N LYS A 372 8.89 32.24 15.89
CA LYS A 372 8.48 31.47 17.09
C LYS A 372 8.12 32.36 18.28
N LEU A 373 8.58 33.62 18.30
CA LEU A 373 8.59 34.48 19.49
C LEU A 373 7.21 34.92 20.01
N ASN A 374 6.10 34.58 19.34
CA ASN A 374 4.76 35.06 19.73
C ASN A 374 3.81 34.02 20.37
N LYS A 375 4.26 32.80 20.70
CA LYS A 375 3.40 31.80 21.36
C LYS A 375 4.18 30.92 22.36
N GLN A 376 4.19 31.28 23.65
CA GLN A 376 4.71 30.40 24.70
C GLN A 376 3.79 29.19 24.87
N GLN A 377 4.25 28.01 24.42
CA GLN A 377 3.57 26.73 24.65
C GLN A 377 4.27 25.96 25.77
N ASN A 378 3.51 25.53 26.78
CA ASN A 378 4.03 24.71 27.88
C ASN A 378 4.18 23.25 27.45
N LEU A 379 5.34 22.90 26.89
CA LEU A 379 5.61 21.59 26.27
C LEU A 379 5.37 20.41 27.22
N THR A 380 5.69 20.54 28.51
CA THR A 380 5.63 19.46 29.50
C THR A 380 4.21 19.00 29.82
N GLU A 381 3.21 19.86 29.61
CA GLU A 381 1.81 19.53 29.84
C GLU A 381 1.14 18.86 28.64
N THR A 382 1.77 18.93 27.47
CA THR A 382 1.24 18.39 26.20
C THR A 382 1.09 16.87 26.26
N LYS A 383 0.08 16.35 25.56
CA LYS A 383 -0.14 14.90 25.42
C LYS A 383 1.04 14.23 24.71
N THR A 384 1.63 14.92 23.73
CA THR A 384 2.80 14.47 22.97
C THR A 384 4.01 14.22 23.87
N TYR A 385 4.36 15.18 24.73
CA TYR A 385 5.48 15.04 25.66
C TYR A 385 5.25 13.90 26.66
N LYS A 386 4.06 13.85 27.29
CA LYS A 386 3.68 12.80 28.25
C LYS A 386 3.71 11.40 27.62
N PHE A 387 3.30 11.26 26.36
CA PHE A 387 3.32 10.00 25.65
C PHE A 387 4.74 9.51 25.35
N ILE A 388 5.62 10.38 24.85
CA ILE A 388 7.01 10.02 24.53
C ILE A 388 7.83 9.70 25.78
N THR A 389 7.63 10.45 26.86
CA THR A 389 8.28 10.17 28.15
C THR A 389 7.83 8.84 28.73
N ALA A 390 6.52 8.58 28.77
CA ALA A 390 5.98 7.28 29.18
C ALA A 390 6.46 6.12 28.29
N PHE A 391 6.67 6.36 26.99
CA PHE A 391 7.20 5.35 26.08
C PHE A 391 8.66 4.97 26.39
N GLU A 392 9.50 5.95 26.78
CA GLU A 392 10.87 5.68 27.22
C GLU A 392 10.94 5.00 28.59
N GLU A 393 9.99 5.30 29.48
CA GLU A 393 9.79 4.54 30.74
C GLU A 393 9.36 3.10 30.45
N LEU A 394 8.40 2.89 29.54
CA LEU A 394 7.91 1.59 29.11
C LEU A 394 9.03 0.69 28.56
N LYS A 395 9.98 1.25 27.81
CA LYS A 395 11.15 0.50 27.30
C LYS A 395 12.03 -0.09 28.40
N ARG A 396 12.06 0.54 29.58
CA ARG A 396 12.89 0.14 30.72
C ARG A 396 12.12 -0.70 31.73
N ALA A 397 10.80 -0.76 31.60
CA ALA A 397 9.94 -1.49 32.53
C ALA A 397 10.11 -3.01 32.38
N THR A 398 10.21 -3.69 33.52
CA THR A 398 10.27 -5.15 33.63
C THR A 398 9.06 -5.75 34.34
N ASP A 399 8.30 -4.93 35.07
CA ASP A 399 7.11 -5.38 35.80
C ASP A 399 5.86 -5.42 34.91
N GLU A 400 5.17 -6.55 34.90
CA GLU A 400 3.98 -6.79 34.08
C GLU A 400 2.79 -5.92 34.51
N SER A 401 2.62 -5.70 35.82
CA SER A 401 1.49 -4.94 36.37
C SER A 401 1.61 -3.44 36.08
N ALA A 402 2.79 -2.86 36.30
CA ALA A 402 3.08 -1.48 35.93
C ALA A 402 2.90 -1.24 34.42
N VAL A 403 3.30 -2.20 33.58
CA VAL A 403 3.09 -2.11 32.13
C VAL A 403 1.61 -2.16 31.77
N ALA A 404 0.82 -3.04 32.40
CA ALA A 404 -0.63 -3.09 32.19
C ALA A 404 -1.32 -1.75 32.56
N GLU A 405 -0.88 -1.08 33.62
CA GLU A 405 -1.39 0.26 33.98
C GLU A 405 -0.99 1.33 32.98
N MET A 406 0.27 1.34 32.51
CA MET A 406 0.73 2.26 31.48
C MET A 406 -0.05 2.10 30.17
N ILE A 407 -0.39 0.86 29.79
CA ILE A 407 -1.23 0.55 28.62
C ILE A 407 -2.62 1.18 28.77
N ARG A 408 -3.26 1.03 29.93
CA ARG A 408 -4.59 1.62 30.21
C ARG A 408 -4.55 3.15 30.21
N LYS A 409 -3.47 3.75 30.73
CA LYS A 409 -3.32 5.20 30.89
C LYS A 409 -2.97 5.94 29.59
N TYR A 410 -2.04 5.40 28.81
CA TYR A 410 -1.48 6.07 27.62
C TYR A 410 -1.94 5.46 26.29
N GLY A 411 -2.65 4.33 26.31
CA GLY A 411 -3.17 3.68 25.12
C GLY A 411 -2.10 3.00 24.27
N PHE A 412 -1.06 2.44 24.89
CA PHE A 412 0.00 1.75 24.16
C PHE A 412 -0.54 0.48 23.48
N VAL A 413 -0.19 0.31 22.21
CA VAL A 413 -0.43 -0.93 21.44
C VAL A 413 0.71 -1.94 21.59
N HIS A 414 0.48 -3.18 21.15
CA HIS A 414 1.44 -4.28 21.26
C HIS A 414 2.83 -4.00 20.66
N GLU A 415 2.93 -3.17 19.61
CA GLU A 415 4.23 -2.81 19.02
C GLU A 415 5.11 -1.94 19.93
N HIS A 416 4.54 -1.30 20.96
CA HIS A 416 5.32 -0.53 21.94
C HIS A 416 5.87 -1.41 23.06
N ILE A 417 5.34 -2.62 23.24
CA ILE A 417 5.68 -3.48 24.37
C ILE A 417 7.07 -4.11 24.17
N PRO A 418 7.96 -4.04 25.18
CA PRO A 418 9.25 -4.71 25.14
C PRO A 418 9.13 -6.20 24.84
N THR A 419 10.06 -6.75 24.06
CA THR A 419 10.02 -8.15 23.60
C THR A 419 10.00 -9.16 24.73
N CYS A 420 10.62 -8.85 25.88
CA CYS A 420 10.58 -9.68 27.09
C CYS A 420 9.15 -9.86 27.63
N LEU A 421 8.31 -8.81 27.55
CA LEU A 421 6.96 -8.79 28.10
C LEU A 421 5.88 -9.15 27.06
N GLN A 422 6.24 -9.32 25.78
CA GLN A 422 5.32 -9.78 24.73
C GLN A 422 4.84 -11.23 24.91
N LYS A 423 5.41 -11.97 25.87
CA LYS A 423 4.97 -13.32 26.24
C LYS A 423 4.03 -13.34 27.46
N SER A 424 3.84 -12.20 28.15
CA SER A 424 2.99 -12.12 29.34
C SER A 424 1.50 -12.11 28.95
N PRO A 425 0.68 -13.04 29.48
CA PRO A 425 -0.78 -13.00 29.33
C PRO A 425 -1.39 -11.75 29.96
N VAL A 426 -0.87 -11.28 31.10
CA VAL A 426 -1.38 -10.10 31.83
C VAL A 426 -1.31 -8.84 30.97
N VAL A 427 -0.18 -8.65 30.28
CA VAL A 427 0.03 -7.52 29.37
C VAL A 427 -0.92 -7.59 28.17
N TRP A 428 -1.09 -8.77 27.57
CA TRP A 428 -2.02 -8.93 26.45
C TRP A 428 -3.50 -8.81 26.85
N GLY A 429 -3.86 -9.22 28.06
CA GLY A 429 -5.19 -8.98 28.63
C GLY A 429 -5.49 -7.48 28.79
N ALA A 430 -4.49 -6.67 29.18
CA ALA A 430 -4.61 -5.22 29.22
C ALA A 430 -4.75 -4.60 27.81
N LEU A 431 -3.98 -5.09 26.83
CA LEU A 431 -4.05 -4.67 25.44
C LEU A 431 -5.43 -4.95 24.81
N LEU A 432 -6.02 -6.10 25.10
CA LEU A 432 -7.29 -6.55 24.52
C LEU A 432 -8.44 -5.56 24.78
N ASN A 433 -8.46 -4.89 25.93
CA ASN A 433 -9.56 -4.00 26.31
C ASN A 433 -9.75 -2.82 25.34
N ASN A 434 -8.67 -2.29 24.77
CA ASN A 434 -8.71 -1.14 23.85
C ASN A 434 -8.22 -1.52 22.43
N MET A 435 -8.16 -2.82 22.11
CA MET A 435 -7.65 -3.27 20.82
C MET A 435 -8.68 -3.08 19.71
N PRO A 436 -8.33 -2.40 18.59
CA PRO A 436 -9.22 -2.32 17.43
C PRO A 436 -9.51 -3.71 16.85
N MET A 437 -10.74 -3.93 16.35
CA MET A 437 -11.20 -5.24 15.87
C MET A 437 -10.28 -5.86 14.80
N THR A 438 -9.82 -5.08 13.82
CA THR A 438 -8.86 -5.55 12.80
C THR A 438 -7.54 -6.02 13.41
N ALA A 439 -7.06 -5.33 14.45
CA ALA A 439 -5.84 -5.72 15.16
C ALA A 439 -6.05 -6.96 16.02
N MET A 440 -7.23 -7.09 16.64
CA MET A 440 -7.63 -8.26 17.42
C MET A 440 -7.66 -9.50 16.52
N ILE A 441 -8.39 -9.46 15.41
CA ILE A 441 -8.52 -10.55 14.43
C ILE A 441 -7.14 -11.04 13.96
N ARG A 442 -6.23 -10.11 13.64
CA ARG A 442 -4.87 -10.44 13.18
C ARG A 442 -3.99 -11.08 14.25
N ASN A 443 -4.25 -10.81 15.53
CA ASN A 443 -3.43 -11.24 16.65
C ASN A 443 -4.01 -12.44 17.43
N LEU A 444 -5.14 -13.03 16.99
CA LEU A 444 -5.76 -14.18 17.65
C LEU A 444 -4.78 -15.35 17.84
N GLY A 445 -4.03 -15.71 16.80
CA GLY A 445 -3.03 -16.78 16.89
C GLY A 445 -1.91 -16.47 17.90
N LYS A 446 -1.49 -15.20 18.00
CA LYS A 446 -0.50 -14.77 18.99
C LYS A 446 -1.06 -14.87 20.41
N MET A 447 -2.29 -14.41 20.64
CA MET A 447 -2.96 -14.50 21.95
C MET A 447 -3.20 -15.95 22.36
N ALA A 448 -3.52 -16.84 21.42
CA ALA A 448 -3.62 -18.27 21.68
C ALA A 448 -2.25 -18.88 22.04
N SER A 449 -1.18 -18.54 21.30
CA SER A 449 0.17 -19.08 21.53
C SER A 449 0.77 -18.74 22.90
N ILE A 450 0.33 -17.64 23.52
CA ILE A 450 0.79 -17.23 24.87
C ILE A 450 -0.10 -17.79 25.99
N GLY A 451 -1.15 -18.54 25.64
CA GLY A 451 -2.08 -19.13 26.60
C GLY A 451 -3.15 -18.17 27.13
N LEU A 452 -3.42 -17.03 26.46
CA LEU A 452 -4.50 -16.10 26.86
C LEU A 452 -5.89 -16.63 26.48
N LEU A 453 -5.97 -17.51 25.49
CA LEU A 453 -7.21 -18.01 24.90
C LEU A 453 -7.43 -19.51 25.20
N THR A 454 -6.92 -20.00 26.33
CA THR A 454 -7.13 -21.39 26.75
C THR A 454 -8.52 -21.56 27.38
N ALA A 455 -9.00 -22.80 27.46
CA ALA A 455 -10.27 -23.16 28.11
C ALA A 455 -10.24 -23.04 29.65
N ALA A 456 -9.18 -22.45 30.22
CA ALA A 456 -9.05 -22.30 31.66
C ALA A 456 -10.02 -21.22 32.20
N PRO A 457 -10.63 -21.42 33.39
CA PRO A 457 -11.63 -20.49 33.92
C PRO A 457 -11.15 -19.03 34.02
N GLU A 458 -9.88 -18.81 34.35
CA GLU A 458 -9.25 -17.50 34.47
C GLU A 458 -9.19 -16.71 33.14
N ASN A 459 -9.23 -17.41 32.00
CA ASN A 459 -9.14 -16.82 30.67
C ASN A 459 -10.52 -16.66 30.00
N LYS A 460 -11.58 -17.16 30.63
CA LYS A 460 -12.93 -17.13 30.08
C LYS A 460 -13.40 -15.71 29.76
N ASP A 461 -13.11 -14.75 30.63
CA ASP A 461 -13.43 -13.34 30.42
C ASP A 461 -12.79 -12.78 29.14
N HIS A 462 -11.60 -13.25 28.75
CA HIS A 462 -10.92 -12.82 27.53
C HIS A 462 -11.57 -13.43 26.29
N VAL A 463 -11.92 -14.72 26.34
CA VAL A 463 -12.63 -15.43 25.27
C VAL A 463 -14.01 -14.82 25.05
N ASP A 464 -14.80 -14.62 26.12
CA ASP A 464 -16.14 -14.05 26.07
C ASP A 464 -16.12 -12.64 25.47
N LYS A 465 -15.13 -11.81 25.81
CA LYS A 465 -14.94 -10.48 25.20
C LYS A 465 -14.70 -10.55 23.69
N ILE A 466 -13.84 -11.46 23.25
CA ILE A 466 -13.54 -11.64 21.81
C ILE A 466 -14.78 -12.14 21.08
N VAL A 467 -15.47 -13.13 21.63
CA VAL A 467 -16.71 -13.69 21.06
C VAL A 467 -17.78 -12.60 20.99
N ALA A 468 -17.97 -11.80 22.04
CA ALA A 468 -18.94 -10.70 22.06
C ALA A 468 -18.63 -9.63 21.00
N GLN A 469 -17.35 -9.32 20.74
CA GLN A 469 -16.98 -8.39 19.67
C GLN A 469 -17.21 -8.99 18.27
N LEU A 470 -16.81 -10.24 18.05
CA LEU A 470 -16.94 -10.92 16.76
C LEU A 470 -18.37 -11.31 16.40
N THR A 471 -19.28 -11.36 17.36
CA THR A 471 -20.71 -11.64 17.12
C THR A 471 -21.58 -10.38 17.09
N ASN A 472 -20.99 -9.19 17.31
CA ASN A 472 -21.71 -7.93 17.33
C ASN A 472 -21.76 -7.29 15.94
N GLU A 473 -22.95 -7.32 15.32
CA GLU A 473 -23.21 -6.77 13.99
C GLU A 473 -22.86 -5.27 13.87
N LYS A 474 -23.20 -4.46 14.88
CA LYS A 474 -22.90 -3.02 14.87
C LYS A 474 -21.40 -2.78 14.95
N ALA A 475 -20.68 -3.53 15.79
CA ALA A 475 -19.24 -3.40 15.92
C ALA A 475 -18.50 -3.78 14.63
N ILE A 476 -18.94 -4.85 13.94
CA ILE A 476 -18.40 -5.27 12.64
C ILE A 476 -18.62 -4.19 11.58
N LYS A 477 -19.82 -3.60 11.56
CA LYS A 477 -20.18 -2.53 10.61
C LYS A 477 -19.38 -1.24 10.87
N ASP A 478 -19.30 -0.81 12.12
CA ASP A 478 -18.55 0.40 12.52
C ASP A 478 -17.05 0.24 12.26
N ALA A 479 -16.51 -0.97 12.47
CA ALA A 479 -15.12 -1.30 12.17
C ALA A 479 -14.85 -1.58 10.68
N ARG A 480 -15.89 -1.58 9.82
CA ARG A 480 -15.84 -1.85 8.38
C ARG A 480 -15.07 -3.14 8.06
N ILE A 481 -15.34 -4.19 8.83
CA ILE A 481 -14.66 -5.47 8.65
C ILE A 481 -15.19 -6.14 7.38
N HIS A 482 -14.29 -6.35 6.42
CA HIS A 482 -14.63 -6.99 5.16
C HIS A 482 -14.60 -8.53 5.28
N PRO A 483 -15.55 -9.27 4.67
CA PRO A 483 -15.58 -10.74 4.72
C PRO A 483 -14.26 -11.42 4.35
N VAL A 484 -13.57 -10.93 3.32
CA VAL A 484 -12.26 -11.44 2.89
C VAL A 484 -11.21 -11.37 4.01
N SER A 485 -11.21 -10.30 4.81
CA SER A 485 -10.28 -10.16 5.94
C SER A 485 -10.57 -11.17 7.05
N VAL A 486 -11.86 -11.44 7.31
CA VAL A 486 -12.29 -12.45 8.29
C VAL A 486 -11.95 -13.85 7.80
N LEU A 487 -12.15 -14.12 6.51
CA LEU A 487 -11.82 -15.39 5.87
C LEU A 487 -10.32 -15.72 6.00
N LEU A 488 -9.45 -14.76 5.64
CA LEU A 488 -8.00 -14.91 5.79
C LEU A 488 -7.61 -15.17 7.24
N ALA A 489 -8.22 -14.44 8.18
CA ALA A 489 -7.95 -14.63 9.59
C ALA A 489 -8.44 -15.98 10.13
N SER A 490 -9.60 -16.45 9.66
CA SER A 490 -10.14 -17.78 9.97
C SER A 490 -9.18 -18.87 9.51
N SER A 491 -8.74 -18.81 8.25
CA SER A 491 -7.78 -19.77 7.67
C SER A 491 -6.47 -19.83 8.46
N VAL A 492 -5.90 -18.67 8.81
CA VAL A 492 -4.69 -18.61 9.63
C VAL A 492 -4.93 -19.12 11.05
N TYR A 493 -6.04 -18.74 11.71
CA TYR A 493 -6.29 -19.15 13.08
C TYR A 493 -6.57 -20.67 13.19
N LYS A 494 -7.35 -21.23 12.26
CA LYS A 494 -7.66 -22.67 12.17
C LYS A 494 -6.42 -23.53 11.93
N SER A 495 -5.41 -23.05 11.20
CA SER A 495 -4.20 -23.83 10.93
C SER A 495 -3.36 -24.11 12.17
N GLY A 496 -3.56 -23.37 13.27
CA GLY A 496 -2.81 -23.56 14.51
C GLY A 496 -1.33 -23.15 14.42
N HIS A 497 -0.91 -22.52 13.31
CA HIS A 497 0.46 -22.06 13.13
C HIS A 497 0.55 -20.82 12.23
N GLY A 498 1.59 -20.02 12.43
CA GLY A 498 1.85 -18.85 11.60
C GLY A 498 2.21 -19.23 10.16
N PHE A 499 1.71 -18.49 9.17
CA PHE A 499 2.05 -18.71 7.75
C PHE A 499 3.52 -18.43 7.43
N ARG A 500 4.07 -17.33 7.97
CA ARG A 500 5.48 -16.91 7.76
C ARG A 500 6.32 -16.99 9.04
N GLY A 501 5.82 -17.62 10.10
CA GLY A 501 6.42 -17.59 11.43
C GLY A 501 6.43 -18.95 12.11
N LYS A 502 7.26 -19.08 13.16
CA LYS A 502 7.40 -20.32 13.95
C LYS A 502 6.37 -20.47 15.08
N LEU A 503 5.41 -19.54 15.16
CA LEU A 503 4.40 -19.57 16.21
C LEU A 503 3.43 -20.72 15.95
N THR A 504 3.13 -21.48 17.00
CA THR A 504 2.13 -22.53 17.04
C THR A 504 1.15 -22.26 18.19
N TRP A 505 -0.08 -22.69 18.02
CA TRP A 505 -1.13 -22.56 19.03
C TRP A 505 -2.22 -23.61 18.80
N GLU A 506 -3.04 -23.82 19.83
CA GLU A 506 -4.24 -24.63 19.73
C GLU A 506 -5.45 -23.72 19.44
N PRO A 507 -6.18 -23.93 18.33
CA PRO A 507 -7.36 -23.12 18.01
C PRO A 507 -8.51 -23.35 19.00
N HIS A 508 -9.05 -22.26 19.57
CA HIS A 508 -10.18 -22.36 20.51
C HIS A 508 -11.51 -22.53 19.73
N PRO A 509 -12.32 -23.59 20.01
CA PRO A 509 -13.54 -23.87 19.26
C PRO A 509 -14.56 -22.72 19.24
N GLU A 510 -14.77 -22.05 20.37
CA GLU A 510 -15.73 -20.93 20.44
C GLU A 510 -15.29 -19.72 19.60
N ILE A 511 -13.98 -19.46 19.52
CA ILE A 511 -13.44 -18.37 18.72
C ILE A 511 -13.58 -18.71 17.24
N ILE A 512 -13.37 -19.97 16.84
CA ILE A 512 -13.63 -20.41 15.46
C ILE A 512 -15.08 -20.14 15.08
N ARG A 513 -16.04 -20.56 15.92
CA ARG A 513 -17.48 -20.33 15.67
C ARG A 513 -17.81 -18.84 15.63
N ALA A 514 -17.16 -18.02 16.47
CA ALA A 514 -17.34 -16.58 16.47
C ALA A 514 -16.78 -15.92 15.22
N ILE A 515 -15.61 -16.34 14.71
CA ILE A 515 -15.04 -15.86 13.44
C ILE A 515 -15.95 -16.24 12.28
N GLU A 516 -16.47 -17.47 12.24
CA GLU A 516 -17.45 -17.90 11.24
C GLU A 516 -18.70 -17.03 11.31
N THR A 517 -19.23 -16.79 12.50
CA THR A 517 -20.37 -15.87 12.68
C THR A 517 -20.04 -14.45 12.21
N ALA A 518 -18.84 -13.93 12.51
CA ALA A 518 -18.37 -12.62 12.06
C ALA A 518 -18.30 -12.55 10.52
N PHE A 519 -17.82 -13.61 9.88
CA PHE A 519 -17.80 -13.73 8.43
C PHE A 519 -19.23 -13.64 7.86
N LEU A 520 -20.19 -14.33 8.48
CA LEU A 520 -21.59 -14.25 8.07
C LEU A 520 -22.21 -12.87 8.28
N LEU A 521 -21.96 -12.24 9.42
CA LEU A 521 -22.48 -10.91 9.73
C LEU A 521 -21.87 -9.82 8.84
N SER A 522 -20.62 -10.00 8.41
CA SER A 522 -19.97 -9.07 7.49
C SER A 522 -20.66 -9.00 6.11
N PHE A 523 -21.44 -10.02 5.74
CA PHE A 523 -22.22 -10.06 4.49
C PHE A 523 -23.50 -9.22 4.50
N LYS A 524 -24.13 -8.96 5.65
CA LYS A 524 -25.38 -8.16 5.72
C LYS A 524 -25.22 -6.71 5.24
N ASN A 525 -23.99 -6.28 4.98
CA ASN A 525 -23.69 -5.00 4.38
C ASN A 525 -23.91 -4.98 2.86
N VAL A 526 -24.16 -6.13 2.22
CA VAL A 526 -24.41 -6.25 0.77
C VAL A 526 -25.89 -6.13 0.48
N THR A 527 -26.25 -5.28 -0.50
CA THR A 527 -27.64 -5.10 -0.94
C THR A 527 -27.97 -6.10 -2.06
N PRO A 528 -29.08 -6.86 -1.97
CA PRO A 528 -29.47 -7.83 -3.00
C PRO A 528 -29.96 -7.15 -4.28
N THR A 529 -29.79 -7.83 -5.41
CA THR A 529 -30.30 -7.47 -6.74
C THR A 529 -31.62 -8.17 -7.09
N ASN A 530 -31.94 -9.27 -6.40
CA ASN A 530 -33.10 -10.13 -6.65
C ASN A 530 -33.12 -10.74 -8.06
N LYS A 531 -31.94 -11.03 -8.62
CA LYS A 531 -31.78 -11.73 -9.90
C LYS A 531 -31.48 -13.21 -9.69
N ARG A 532 -31.57 -14.00 -10.77
CA ARG A 532 -31.25 -15.43 -10.77
C ARG A 532 -29.78 -15.65 -11.14
N TYR A 533 -29.02 -16.19 -10.19
CA TYR A 533 -27.57 -16.38 -10.34
C TYR A 533 -27.19 -17.84 -10.58
N CYS A 534 -26.26 -18.04 -11.52
CA CYS A 534 -25.46 -19.26 -11.63
C CYS A 534 -24.02 -18.92 -11.20
N LEU A 535 -23.58 -19.49 -10.08
CA LEU A 535 -22.22 -19.33 -9.58
C LEU A 535 -21.42 -20.57 -9.97
N ALA A 536 -20.43 -20.39 -10.84
CA ALA A 536 -19.59 -21.45 -11.37
C ALA A 536 -18.19 -21.37 -10.78
N LEU A 537 -17.83 -22.37 -9.97
CA LEU A 537 -16.53 -22.49 -9.33
C LEU A 537 -15.60 -23.34 -10.19
N ASP A 538 -14.51 -22.75 -10.67
CA ASP A 538 -13.44 -23.53 -11.30
C ASP A 538 -12.70 -24.33 -10.22
N VAL A 539 -12.66 -25.65 -10.41
CA VAL A 539 -12.00 -26.62 -9.52
C VAL A 539 -10.91 -27.39 -10.26
N SER A 540 -10.45 -26.87 -11.40
CA SER A 540 -9.31 -27.41 -12.13
C SER A 540 -8.02 -27.31 -11.30
N GLY A 541 -7.01 -28.10 -11.67
CA GLY A 541 -5.75 -28.18 -10.90
C GLY A 541 -4.99 -26.85 -10.80
N SER A 542 -5.22 -25.88 -11.70
CA SER A 542 -4.60 -24.56 -11.62
C SER A 542 -5.14 -23.71 -10.47
N MET A 543 -6.36 -24.00 -10.00
CA MET A 543 -7.03 -23.30 -8.89
C MET A 543 -6.51 -23.70 -7.50
N ASP A 544 -5.64 -24.72 -7.41
CA ASP A 544 -4.94 -25.10 -6.17
C ASP A 544 -3.83 -24.11 -5.77
N CYS A 545 -3.48 -23.16 -6.64
CA CYS A 545 -2.49 -22.16 -6.30
C CYS A 545 -2.97 -21.22 -5.18
N ALA A 546 -2.03 -20.80 -4.33
CA ALA A 546 -2.35 -19.97 -3.16
C ALA A 546 -2.75 -18.54 -3.57
N ILE A 547 -3.92 -18.08 -3.12
CA ILE A 547 -4.39 -16.74 -3.45
C ILE A 547 -3.65 -15.67 -2.66
N SER A 548 -3.14 -14.64 -3.36
CA SER A 548 -2.49 -13.47 -2.76
C SER A 548 -1.39 -13.80 -1.73
N GLY A 549 -0.70 -14.95 -1.86
CA GLY A 549 0.25 -15.46 -0.86
C GLY A 549 -0.37 -15.61 0.53
N SER A 550 -1.43 -16.40 0.62
CA SER A 550 -2.14 -16.80 1.84
C SER A 550 -2.17 -18.32 2.00
N ASN A 551 -2.80 -18.83 3.06
CA ASN A 551 -3.03 -20.27 3.27
C ASN A 551 -4.20 -20.82 2.43
N LEU A 552 -4.93 -19.96 1.72
CA LEU A 552 -6.11 -20.35 0.96
C LEU A 552 -5.74 -20.61 -0.50
N THR A 553 -6.31 -21.65 -1.08
CA THR A 553 -6.24 -21.86 -2.53
C THR A 553 -7.21 -20.91 -3.25
N CYS A 554 -7.02 -20.72 -4.56
CA CYS A 554 -7.96 -19.97 -5.38
C CYS A 554 -9.35 -20.63 -5.39
N ALA A 555 -9.42 -21.97 -5.37
CA ALA A 555 -10.68 -22.71 -5.25
C ALA A 555 -11.41 -22.43 -3.93
N GLU A 556 -10.70 -22.52 -2.79
CA GLU A 556 -11.28 -22.21 -1.46
C GLU A 556 -11.74 -20.76 -1.34
N ALA A 557 -10.98 -19.83 -1.91
CA ALA A 557 -11.36 -18.43 -1.97
C ALA A 557 -12.61 -18.20 -2.84
N SER A 558 -12.72 -18.90 -3.96
CA SER A 558 -13.88 -18.85 -4.86
C SER A 558 -15.14 -19.36 -4.15
N ALA A 559 -15.02 -20.49 -3.46
CA ALA A 559 -16.08 -21.05 -2.62
C ALA A 559 -16.54 -20.04 -1.57
N ALA A 560 -15.61 -19.43 -0.82
CA ALA A 560 -15.94 -18.45 0.20
C ALA A 560 -16.61 -17.18 -0.36
N LEU A 561 -16.16 -16.70 -1.51
CA LEU A 561 -16.77 -15.53 -2.19
C LEU A 561 -18.17 -15.86 -2.71
N SER A 562 -18.40 -17.08 -3.21
CA SER A 562 -19.72 -17.51 -3.68
C SER A 562 -20.77 -17.53 -2.56
N MET A 563 -20.35 -17.77 -1.32
CA MET A 563 -21.24 -17.73 -0.14
C MET A 563 -21.88 -16.35 0.06
N VAL A 564 -21.21 -15.28 -0.37
CA VAL A 564 -21.76 -13.91 -0.29
C VAL A 564 -23.08 -13.85 -1.03
N LEU A 565 -23.09 -14.28 -2.30
CA LEU A 565 -24.25 -14.21 -3.17
C LEU A 565 -25.28 -15.28 -2.82
N LEU A 566 -24.85 -16.50 -2.48
CA LEU A 566 -25.74 -17.58 -2.03
C LEU A 566 -26.61 -17.17 -0.83
N ARG A 567 -26.08 -16.34 0.07
CA ARG A 567 -26.78 -15.87 1.28
C ARG A 567 -27.58 -14.60 1.06
N THR A 568 -27.16 -13.76 0.12
CA THR A 568 -27.76 -12.44 -0.13
C THR A 568 -28.91 -12.54 -1.14
N GLU A 569 -28.75 -13.33 -2.20
CA GLU A 569 -29.69 -13.40 -3.32
C GLU A 569 -30.74 -14.50 -3.11
N PRO A 570 -31.98 -14.30 -3.63
CA PRO A 570 -33.06 -15.25 -3.42
C PRO A 570 -32.87 -16.56 -4.21
N GLU A 571 -32.43 -16.45 -5.46
CA GLU A 571 -32.32 -17.56 -6.43
C GLU A 571 -30.87 -17.72 -6.90
N VAL A 572 -30.17 -18.68 -6.31
CA VAL A 572 -28.76 -18.96 -6.61
C VAL A 572 -28.59 -20.46 -6.80
N ARG A 573 -27.95 -20.84 -7.92
CA ARG A 573 -27.47 -22.20 -8.17
C ARG A 573 -25.95 -22.17 -8.20
N THR A 574 -25.33 -23.13 -7.52
CA THR A 574 -23.87 -23.27 -7.46
C THR A 574 -23.46 -24.51 -8.20
N VAL A 575 -22.53 -24.36 -9.14
CA VAL A 575 -21.94 -25.45 -9.90
C VAL A 575 -20.43 -25.38 -9.75
N ALA A 576 -19.77 -26.52 -9.82
CA ALA A 576 -18.32 -26.59 -9.93
C ALA A 576 -17.96 -27.29 -11.23
N PHE A 577 -16.88 -26.84 -11.87
CA PHE A 577 -16.49 -27.34 -13.17
C PHE A 577 -14.97 -27.50 -13.29
N SER A 578 -14.60 -28.52 -14.07
CA SER A 578 -13.27 -28.74 -14.64
C SER A 578 -13.46 -29.08 -16.12
N ASP A 579 -13.30 -30.35 -16.49
CA ASP A 579 -13.65 -30.92 -17.80
C ASP A 579 -15.10 -31.45 -17.79
N GLN A 580 -15.65 -31.63 -16.60
CA GLN A 580 -17.07 -31.90 -16.36
C GLN A 580 -17.65 -30.89 -15.38
N LEU A 581 -18.97 -30.71 -15.43
CA LEU A 581 -19.71 -29.84 -14.53
C LEU A 581 -20.54 -30.67 -13.56
N VAL A 582 -20.43 -30.34 -12.27
CA VAL A 582 -21.19 -30.96 -11.19
C VAL A 582 -22.00 -29.87 -10.47
N GLU A 583 -23.29 -30.11 -10.30
CA GLU A 583 -24.12 -29.25 -9.49
C GLU A 583 -23.83 -29.46 -8.00
N LEU A 584 -23.50 -28.37 -7.30
CA LEU A 584 -23.25 -28.40 -5.87
C LEU A 584 -24.56 -28.16 -5.11
N SER A 585 -24.96 -29.12 -4.29
CA SER A 585 -26.14 -29.01 -3.41
C SER A 585 -25.83 -28.14 -2.18
N LEU A 586 -25.58 -26.84 -2.39
CA LEU A 586 -25.28 -25.89 -1.32
C LEU A 586 -26.56 -25.22 -0.81
N SER A 587 -26.71 -25.19 0.51
CA SER A 587 -27.78 -24.46 1.19
C SER A 587 -27.25 -23.12 1.71
N ARG A 588 -28.15 -22.16 1.98
CA ARG A 588 -27.78 -20.87 2.61
C ARG A 588 -27.11 -21.03 3.98
N ASN A 589 -27.35 -22.17 4.64
CA ASN A 589 -26.80 -22.47 5.96
C ASN A 589 -25.53 -23.33 5.88
N SER A 590 -25.06 -23.69 4.69
CA SER A 590 -23.83 -24.47 4.52
C SER A 590 -22.64 -23.71 5.11
N SER A 591 -21.81 -24.43 5.87
CA SER A 591 -20.53 -23.94 6.37
C SER A 591 -19.51 -23.89 5.24
N LEU A 592 -18.46 -23.09 5.42
CA LEU A 592 -17.35 -23.05 4.47
C LEU A 592 -16.68 -24.42 4.35
N ASP A 593 -16.51 -25.12 5.48
CA ASP A 593 -15.88 -26.44 5.53
C ASP A 593 -16.67 -27.47 4.68
N ASN A 594 -18.01 -27.44 4.73
CA ASN A 594 -18.84 -28.32 3.90
C ASN A 594 -18.71 -28.01 2.39
N ILE A 595 -18.55 -26.73 2.04
CA ILE A 595 -18.38 -26.32 0.64
C ILE A 595 -17.01 -26.76 0.14
N ASN A 596 -15.95 -26.53 0.93
CA ASN A 596 -14.61 -26.95 0.59
C ASN A 596 -14.52 -28.48 0.47
N GLU A 597 -15.19 -29.23 1.35
CA GLU A 597 -15.27 -30.68 1.26
C GLU A 597 -16.04 -31.16 0.02
N ALA A 598 -17.10 -30.44 -0.37
CA ALA A 598 -17.85 -30.73 -1.60
C ALA A 598 -17.01 -30.44 -2.85
N VAL A 599 -16.26 -29.34 -2.84
CA VAL A 599 -15.34 -28.94 -3.92
C VAL A 599 -14.17 -29.91 -4.04
N SER A 600 -13.57 -30.34 -2.92
CA SER A 600 -12.41 -31.25 -2.91
C SER A 600 -12.72 -32.67 -3.38
N LYS A 601 -14.01 -33.04 -3.44
CA LYS A 601 -14.46 -34.37 -3.91
C LYS A 601 -14.57 -34.46 -5.43
N ILE A 602 -14.42 -33.36 -6.15
CA ILE A 602 -14.53 -33.31 -7.60
C ILE A 602 -13.19 -33.72 -8.22
N THR A 603 -13.25 -34.57 -9.24
CA THR A 603 -12.06 -34.98 -10.01
C THR A 603 -11.49 -33.78 -10.74
N MET A 604 -10.25 -33.43 -10.39
CA MET A 604 -9.48 -32.42 -11.10
C MET A 604 -9.26 -32.87 -12.54
N GLY A 605 -9.63 -32.01 -13.47
CA GLY A 605 -9.55 -32.25 -14.90
C GLY A 605 -9.06 -31.03 -15.66
N ASN A 606 -9.18 -31.07 -16.98
CA ASN A 606 -8.88 -29.93 -17.86
C ASN A 606 -9.86 -28.77 -17.59
N THR A 607 -9.63 -27.59 -18.16
CA THR A 607 -10.46 -26.40 -17.85
C THR A 607 -11.33 -26.04 -19.05
N ASP A 608 -12.66 -26.13 -18.87
CA ASP A 608 -13.65 -25.62 -19.82
C ASP A 608 -14.62 -24.63 -19.16
N CYS A 609 -14.33 -23.34 -19.34
CA CYS A 609 -15.14 -22.25 -18.82
C CYS A 609 -16.47 -22.04 -19.59
N ALA A 610 -16.73 -22.77 -20.68
CA ALA A 610 -18.00 -22.69 -21.40
C ALA A 610 -19.11 -23.55 -20.76
N LEU A 611 -18.72 -24.57 -19.99
CA LEU A 611 -19.62 -25.55 -19.39
C LEU A 611 -20.81 -24.96 -18.62
N PRO A 612 -20.67 -23.90 -17.80
CA PRO A 612 -21.81 -23.38 -17.03
C PRO A 612 -22.97 -22.89 -17.91
N MET A 613 -22.66 -22.25 -19.04
CA MET A 613 -23.67 -21.74 -19.98
C MET A 613 -24.27 -22.88 -20.81
N LEU A 614 -23.43 -23.83 -21.25
CA LEU A 614 -23.87 -25.01 -22.00
C LEU A 614 -24.81 -25.88 -21.16
N TRP A 615 -24.41 -26.21 -19.93
CA TRP A 615 -25.20 -26.98 -18.97
C TRP A 615 -26.55 -26.31 -18.68
N ALA A 616 -26.56 -24.98 -18.50
CA ALA A 616 -27.79 -24.25 -18.23
C ALA A 616 -28.75 -24.29 -19.43
N ALA A 617 -28.23 -24.20 -20.66
CA ALA A 617 -29.04 -24.34 -21.87
C ALA A 617 -29.60 -25.77 -22.03
N GLU A 618 -28.78 -26.79 -21.83
CA GLU A 618 -29.17 -28.21 -21.92
C GLU A 618 -30.27 -28.58 -20.92
N ASN A 619 -30.13 -28.11 -19.68
CA ASN A 619 -31.09 -28.37 -18.60
C ASN A 619 -32.27 -27.39 -18.58
N LYS A 620 -32.33 -26.46 -19.55
CA LYS A 620 -33.38 -25.43 -19.67
C LYS A 620 -33.53 -24.58 -18.40
N LEU A 621 -32.42 -24.27 -17.74
CA LEU A 621 -32.38 -23.44 -16.53
C LEU A 621 -32.18 -21.97 -16.92
N LYS A 622 -33.08 -21.10 -16.45
CA LYS A 622 -33.03 -19.66 -16.74
C LYS A 622 -32.28 -18.89 -15.63
N PHE A 623 -31.19 -18.24 -16.01
CA PHE A 623 -30.35 -17.39 -15.18
C PHE A 623 -30.23 -16.01 -15.83
N ASP A 624 -30.21 -14.98 -15.00
CA ASP A 624 -29.96 -13.61 -15.43
C ASP A 624 -28.46 -13.28 -15.37
N VAL A 625 -27.72 -13.94 -14.47
CA VAL A 625 -26.30 -13.65 -14.24
C VAL A 625 -25.52 -14.95 -14.06
N PHE A 626 -24.45 -15.13 -14.84
CA PHE A 626 -23.41 -16.12 -14.63
C PHE A 626 -22.22 -15.46 -13.96
N ILE A 627 -21.69 -16.05 -12.90
CA ILE A 627 -20.42 -15.64 -12.29
C ILE A 627 -19.46 -16.81 -12.34
N VAL A 628 -18.38 -16.66 -13.10
CA VAL A 628 -17.35 -17.68 -13.26
C VAL A 628 -16.12 -17.27 -12.46
N TYR A 629 -15.76 -18.06 -11.46
CA TYR A 629 -14.56 -17.87 -10.64
C TYR A 629 -13.44 -18.73 -11.21
N THR A 630 -12.44 -18.12 -11.84
CA THR A 630 -11.39 -18.84 -12.60
C THR A 630 -10.11 -18.02 -12.70
N ASP A 631 -9.01 -18.66 -13.09
CA ASP A 631 -7.79 -18.01 -13.54
C ASP A 631 -7.80 -17.65 -15.04
N CYS A 632 -8.88 -17.98 -15.76
CA CYS A 632 -9.12 -17.75 -17.19
C CYS A 632 -8.22 -18.59 -18.12
N GLU A 633 -7.64 -19.68 -17.63
CA GLU A 633 -6.75 -20.56 -18.40
C GLU A 633 -7.56 -21.71 -19.08
N THR A 634 -8.65 -21.36 -19.77
CA THR A 634 -9.53 -22.31 -20.49
C THR A 634 -8.90 -22.78 -21.81
N TRP A 635 -9.03 -24.06 -22.13
CA TRP A 635 -8.44 -24.63 -23.36
C TRP A 635 -9.15 -25.88 -23.91
N TYR A 636 -10.00 -26.54 -23.12
CA TYR A 636 -10.48 -27.88 -23.42
C TYR A 636 -11.76 -27.90 -24.27
N GLY A 637 -12.65 -26.92 -24.08
CA GLY A 637 -13.99 -26.95 -24.65
C GLY A 637 -14.05 -26.80 -26.18
N ASN A 638 -15.11 -27.34 -26.79
CA ASN A 638 -15.37 -27.21 -28.23
C ASN A 638 -15.91 -25.82 -28.63
N VAL A 639 -16.37 -25.03 -27.66
CA VAL A 639 -17.01 -23.72 -27.87
C VAL A 639 -16.37 -22.71 -26.92
N HIS A 640 -16.16 -21.48 -27.39
CA HIS A 640 -15.64 -20.42 -26.52
C HIS A 640 -16.68 -19.95 -25.50
N PRO A 641 -16.30 -19.58 -24.26
CA PRO A 641 -17.26 -19.15 -23.23
C PRO A 641 -18.15 -17.97 -23.67
N PHE A 642 -17.59 -17.00 -24.39
CA PHE A 642 -18.36 -15.87 -24.92
C PHE A 642 -19.41 -16.29 -25.97
N GLN A 643 -19.11 -17.32 -26.77
CA GLN A 643 -20.06 -17.90 -27.74
C GLN A 643 -21.15 -18.66 -27.00
N ALA A 644 -20.78 -19.46 -25.99
CA ALA A 644 -21.73 -20.20 -25.17
C ALA A 644 -22.74 -19.28 -24.49
N LEU A 645 -22.33 -18.10 -24.02
CA LEU A 645 -23.26 -17.10 -23.47
C LEU A 645 -24.19 -16.52 -24.55
N LYS A 646 -23.67 -16.17 -25.74
CA LYS A 646 -24.50 -15.67 -26.85
C LYS A 646 -25.52 -16.71 -27.30
N ASP A 647 -25.12 -17.97 -27.37
CA ASP A 647 -26.01 -19.09 -27.65
C ASP A 647 -27.05 -19.28 -26.55
N TYR A 648 -26.65 -19.22 -25.28
CA TYR A 648 -27.56 -19.27 -24.14
C TYR A 648 -28.63 -18.18 -24.21
N ARG A 649 -28.24 -16.92 -24.45
CA ARG A 649 -29.17 -15.77 -24.59
C ARG A 649 -30.24 -16.06 -25.64
N ARG A 650 -29.84 -16.63 -26.79
CA ARG A 650 -30.72 -16.98 -27.92
C ARG A 650 -31.59 -18.21 -27.63
N ILE A 651 -31.03 -19.29 -27.11
CA ILE A 651 -31.72 -20.57 -26.88
C ILE A 651 -32.75 -20.45 -25.75
N MET A 652 -32.38 -19.74 -24.67
CA MET A 652 -33.20 -19.64 -23.46
C MET A 652 -34.16 -18.44 -23.44
N ASP A 653 -34.09 -17.58 -24.46
CA ASP A 653 -34.83 -16.32 -24.57
C ASP A 653 -34.59 -15.42 -23.34
N VAL A 654 -33.31 -15.18 -23.06
CA VAL A 654 -32.84 -14.30 -21.96
C VAL A 654 -31.78 -13.35 -22.53
N PRO A 655 -32.18 -12.32 -23.31
CA PRO A 655 -31.23 -11.45 -24.02
C PRO A 655 -30.34 -10.63 -23.08
N ASP A 656 -30.82 -10.33 -21.86
CA ASP A 656 -30.09 -9.60 -20.81
C ASP A 656 -29.26 -10.52 -19.90
N ALA A 657 -28.99 -11.77 -20.29
CA ALA A 657 -28.14 -12.65 -19.49
C ALA A 657 -26.70 -12.10 -19.47
N LYS A 658 -26.18 -11.86 -18.26
CA LYS A 658 -24.86 -11.27 -18.04
C LYS A 658 -23.83 -12.31 -17.60
N LEU A 659 -22.57 -12.09 -17.93
CA LEU A 659 -21.43 -12.88 -17.47
C LEU A 659 -20.47 -12.01 -16.68
N ILE A 660 -20.12 -12.43 -15.46
CA ILE A 660 -19.08 -11.82 -14.65
C ILE A 660 -17.94 -12.81 -14.48
N VAL A 661 -16.74 -12.41 -14.86
CA VAL A 661 -15.52 -13.20 -14.71
C VAL A 661 -14.78 -12.69 -13.48
N MET A 662 -14.73 -13.53 -12.44
CA MET A 662 -13.98 -13.25 -11.21
C MET A 662 -12.57 -13.79 -11.37
N GLY A 663 -11.65 -12.92 -11.81
CA GLY A 663 -10.24 -13.26 -11.96
C GLY A 663 -9.59 -13.52 -10.61
N MET A 664 -9.19 -14.78 -10.37
CA MET A 664 -8.57 -15.21 -9.12
C MET A 664 -7.04 -15.06 -9.10
N THR A 665 -6.45 -14.75 -10.26
CA THR A 665 -5.00 -14.57 -10.44
C THR A 665 -4.67 -13.24 -11.13
N ALA A 666 -3.44 -12.73 -10.95
CA ALA A 666 -2.98 -11.46 -11.53
C ALA A 666 -2.46 -11.57 -12.97
N ARG A 667 -3.09 -12.43 -13.78
CA ARG A 667 -2.78 -12.69 -15.19
C ARG A 667 -3.59 -11.77 -16.11
N GLU A 668 -3.15 -11.65 -17.36
CA GLU A 668 -3.75 -10.76 -18.36
C GLU A 668 -4.88 -11.38 -19.18
N CYS A 669 -5.30 -12.59 -18.81
CA CYS A 669 -6.28 -13.37 -19.55
C CYS A 669 -7.71 -13.13 -19.04
N SER A 670 -8.67 -13.10 -19.95
CA SER A 670 -10.11 -13.07 -19.65
C SER A 670 -10.92 -13.84 -20.68
N ILE A 671 -11.99 -14.48 -20.20
CA ILE A 671 -12.99 -15.12 -21.07
C ILE A 671 -14.14 -14.17 -21.46
N ALA A 672 -14.17 -12.95 -20.91
CA ALA A 672 -15.17 -11.93 -21.22
C ALA A 672 -14.83 -11.22 -22.54
N ASP A 673 -15.82 -11.11 -23.43
CA ASP A 673 -15.70 -10.40 -24.70
C ASP A 673 -15.68 -8.88 -24.45
N PRO A 674 -14.59 -8.17 -24.79
CA PRO A 674 -14.46 -6.73 -24.52
C PRO A 674 -15.46 -5.86 -25.29
N THR A 675 -16.11 -6.41 -26.31
CA THR A 675 -17.12 -5.72 -27.12
C THR A 675 -18.56 -5.97 -26.64
N ASP A 676 -18.76 -6.83 -25.64
CA ASP A 676 -20.07 -7.20 -25.11
C ASP A 676 -20.32 -6.51 -23.77
N ALA A 677 -21.21 -5.52 -23.74
CA ALA A 677 -21.56 -4.80 -22.51
C ALA A 677 -22.25 -5.69 -21.45
N GLY A 678 -22.69 -6.89 -21.80
CA GLY A 678 -23.21 -7.89 -20.88
C GLY A 678 -22.13 -8.83 -20.32
N MET A 679 -20.84 -8.56 -20.55
CA MET A 679 -19.73 -9.29 -19.93
C MET A 679 -18.82 -8.34 -19.14
N LEU A 680 -18.43 -8.73 -17.92
CA LEU A 680 -17.58 -7.90 -17.05
C LEU A 680 -16.47 -8.71 -16.38
N ASP A 681 -15.25 -8.16 -16.39
CA ASP A 681 -14.14 -8.65 -15.59
C ASP A 681 -14.03 -7.95 -14.24
N ILE A 682 -13.89 -8.73 -13.17
CA ILE A 682 -13.65 -8.23 -11.81
C ILE A 682 -12.48 -9.00 -11.19
N CYS A 683 -11.69 -8.31 -10.36
CA CYS A 683 -10.72 -8.96 -9.49
C CYS A 683 -11.44 -9.65 -8.32
N GLY A 684 -11.42 -10.99 -8.27
CA GLY A 684 -12.28 -11.77 -7.37
C GLY A 684 -12.06 -11.51 -5.88
N PHE A 685 -10.83 -11.19 -5.46
CA PHE A 685 -10.48 -10.97 -4.04
C PHE A 685 -10.48 -9.48 -3.62
N ASP A 686 -11.31 -8.66 -4.28
CA ASP A 686 -11.50 -7.25 -3.95
C ASP A 686 -12.65 -7.07 -2.93
N SER A 687 -12.49 -6.14 -2.00
CA SER A 687 -13.58 -5.76 -1.09
C SER A 687 -14.77 -5.08 -1.76
N ALA A 688 -14.58 -4.49 -2.95
CA ALA A 688 -15.64 -3.82 -3.70
C ALA A 688 -16.47 -4.78 -4.57
N VAL A 689 -16.13 -6.09 -4.62
CA VAL A 689 -16.84 -7.07 -5.46
C VAL A 689 -18.37 -7.00 -5.32
N PRO A 690 -18.95 -6.98 -4.11
CA PRO A 690 -20.41 -7.02 -3.99
C PRO A 690 -21.10 -5.80 -4.59
N GLU A 691 -20.51 -4.61 -4.45
CA GLU A 691 -21.04 -3.38 -5.02
C GLU A 691 -20.91 -3.37 -6.55
N LEU A 692 -19.76 -3.80 -7.09
CA LEU A 692 -19.53 -3.89 -8.53
C LEU A 692 -20.46 -4.89 -9.21
N VAL A 693 -20.66 -6.07 -8.60
CA VAL A 693 -21.61 -7.08 -9.10
C VAL A 693 -23.01 -6.48 -9.15
N ARG A 694 -23.44 -5.81 -8.08
CA ARG A 694 -24.76 -5.17 -8.03
C ARG A 694 -24.92 -4.12 -9.12
N ASP A 695 -23.98 -3.20 -9.24
CA ASP A 695 -24.09 -2.09 -10.19
C ASP A 695 -24.10 -2.60 -11.63
N PHE A 696 -23.28 -3.59 -11.96
CA PHE A 696 -23.29 -4.20 -13.29
C PHE A 696 -24.60 -4.92 -13.58
N VAL A 697 -25.08 -5.72 -12.63
CA VAL A 697 -26.32 -6.50 -12.78
C VAL A 697 -27.52 -5.58 -12.95
N LEU A 698 -27.56 -4.45 -12.23
CA LEU A 698 -28.62 -3.44 -12.35
C LEU A 698 -28.46 -2.50 -13.56
N GLY A 699 -27.31 -2.53 -14.26
CA GLY A 699 -27.05 -1.69 -15.43
C GLY A 699 -26.59 -0.27 -15.10
N ASN A 700 -25.98 -0.07 -13.93
CA ASN A 700 -25.38 1.20 -13.50
C ASN A 700 -23.95 1.41 -14.06
N ILE A 701 -23.32 0.34 -14.57
CA ILE A 701 -21.99 0.35 -15.20
C ILE A 701 -21.97 -0.48 -16.47
#